data_AF-A0A9D6YI42-F1
#
_entry.id   AF-A0A9D6YI42-F1
#
_cell.length_a   1.000
_cell.length_b   1.000
_cell.length_c   1.000
_cell.angle_alpha   90.00
_cell.angle_beta   90.00
_cell.angle_gamma   90.00
#
_symmetry.space_group_name_H-M   'P 1'
#
loop_
_entity.id
_entity.type
_entity.pdbx_description
1 polymer ?
#
loop_
_entity_poly.entity_id
_entity_poly.type
_entity_poly.pdbx_seq_one_letter_code
_entity_poly.pdbx_strand_id
1 'polypeptide(L)'
;MRAAAVPALLGLAWLGSPAPASALSVQEAILRAKPAVALITAEVGAEVTLNCGKGPVTVKPAPFVETGTGWFVDGRGFLVTNAHVVDPPHRLPPWVAYELKKKAIDKACVDPALRAQGVTPGQRPDLEDRIRRDVPEGAMASAKLVPMPQITVLLSNGTKLQAEVKKFSPPLYVDNANRPLPDSGRDLALLRVKEGVYPALEVATREAKIGDPVHILGFPGIVLTHELLDKGVALEASVTNGAVSGINKDAIGQDLVQTDAPAAHGNSGGPAIGDDAALTGVMTFVSLSPVGGAIVQGFNFLIPAKDVRAFLQGTEVSRPGESRFNPVWFAGIQLLLEERYPAAAEKLAEANRVLPNLADVKRALAEAEEKVKNPPPKPFNWAWATLGVSLVSAGAYGGMWTRRWWRNRYRVLPGQVIRYIEDGRSPVLLDVRTKTDFETSPLTLPGAVRLAPEDAEAGRIELEADPGQMIVTYCTSPEEETSAGVAHLLRQRGYRDVRILKGGLGGWTNARLPVEAKSHLPAIGLEIYKNLTLGDIERRHFKAGEVICSEGDDAREEAFVVHAGTVEIRKRIDDTPRVLSRLGEGELFGEMGLFRQAPRSADAVATTDVELLVIKNDRLEWLMRNRPQLTLEIVKHLANLVVSTDKERAQAGIVR
;
A
#
# COMPACT_ATOMS: atom_id res chain seq x y z
N MET A 1 -37.05 25.61 8.80
CA MET A 1 -36.55 26.67 7.90
C MET A 1 -35.07 26.92 8.19
N ARG A 2 -34.27 27.10 7.12
CA ARG A 2 -32.79 27.16 7.04
C ARG A 2 -32.12 25.77 7.09
N ALA A 3 -31.27 25.34 6.15
CA ALA A 3 -30.76 25.93 4.93
C ALA A 3 -30.44 24.81 3.92
N ALA A 4 -30.92 24.93 2.70
CA ALA A 4 -30.48 24.13 1.55
C ALA A 4 -30.00 25.12 0.50
N ALA A 5 -28.69 25.20 0.32
CA ALA A 5 -28.05 25.94 -0.75
C ALA A 5 -26.93 25.06 -1.30
N VAL A 6 -27.16 24.47 -2.46
CA VAL A 6 -26.10 23.97 -3.35
C VAL A 6 -26.46 24.49 -4.74
N PRO A 7 -25.60 25.31 -5.38
CA PRO A 7 -25.87 25.80 -6.71
C PRO A 7 -25.54 24.70 -7.72
N ALA A 8 -26.48 24.45 -8.63
CA ALA A 8 -26.17 23.95 -9.96
C ALA A 8 -25.51 25.09 -10.74
N LEU A 9 -24.30 24.89 -11.26
CA LEU A 9 -23.71 25.53 -12.45
C LEU A 9 -22.18 25.40 -12.39
N LEU A 10 -21.62 24.55 -13.24
CA LEU A 10 -20.35 24.74 -13.95
C LEU A 10 -20.09 23.50 -14.82
N GLY A 11 -20.85 23.39 -15.89
CA GLY A 11 -20.47 22.62 -17.08
C GLY A 11 -20.16 23.61 -18.19
N LEU A 12 -19.12 23.30 -18.99
CA LEU A 12 -18.68 23.97 -20.22
C LEU A 12 -17.71 25.15 -20.05
N ALA A 13 -16.42 24.82 -19.97
CA ALA A 13 -15.35 25.48 -20.73
C ALA A 13 -14.03 24.71 -20.56
N TRP A 14 -13.88 23.56 -21.23
CA TRP A 14 -12.57 23.03 -21.59
C TRP A 14 -12.49 23.07 -23.12
N LEU A 15 -12.33 24.28 -23.65
CA LEU A 15 -11.81 24.47 -25.00
C LEU A 15 -10.32 24.15 -24.91
N GLY A 16 -9.92 23.09 -25.61
CA GLY A 16 -8.56 22.60 -25.63
C GLY A 16 -7.58 23.68 -26.07
N SER A 17 -6.75 24.11 -25.13
CA SER A 17 -5.40 24.56 -25.49
C SER A 17 -4.66 23.36 -26.08
N PRO A 18 -3.91 23.51 -27.18
CA PRO A 18 -2.98 22.46 -27.59
C PRO A 18 -2.04 22.22 -26.42
N ALA A 19 -1.99 20.97 -25.93
CA ALA A 19 -1.00 20.59 -24.94
C ALA A 19 0.39 20.96 -25.50
N PRO A 20 1.24 21.66 -24.74
CA PRO A 20 2.64 21.79 -25.15
C PRO A 20 3.18 20.38 -25.39
N ALA A 21 3.96 20.18 -26.46
CA ALA A 21 4.59 18.90 -26.73
C ALA A 21 5.21 18.38 -25.42
N SER A 22 4.69 17.26 -24.91
CA SER A 22 5.13 16.73 -23.62
C SER A 22 6.63 16.49 -23.70
N ALA A 23 7.39 17.03 -22.74
CA ALA A 23 8.81 16.73 -22.62
C ALA A 23 8.99 15.20 -22.67
N LEU A 24 9.97 14.74 -23.45
CA LEU A 24 10.23 13.32 -23.59
C LEU A 24 10.56 12.74 -22.20
N SER A 25 10.15 11.49 -21.97
CA SER A 25 10.71 10.76 -20.84
C SER A 25 12.20 10.46 -21.08
N VAL A 26 12.98 10.32 -20.01
CA VAL A 26 14.40 9.91 -20.10
C VAL A 26 14.56 8.62 -20.92
N GLN A 27 13.66 7.65 -20.70
CA GLN A 27 13.64 6.39 -21.45
C GLN A 27 13.43 6.64 -22.94
N GLU A 28 12.48 7.50 -23.30
CA GLU A 28 12.21 7.83 -24.69
C GLU A 28 13.41 8.53 -25.35
N ALA A 29 14.04 9.48 -24.66
CA ALA A 29 15.20 10.19 -25.18
C ALA A 29 16.36 9.23 -25.52
N ILE A 30 16.66 8.31 -24.59
CA ILE A 30 17.68 7.28 -24.78
C ILE A 30 17.32 6.36 -25.95
N LEU A 31 16.09 5.85 -26.01
CA LEU A 31 15.65 4.94 -27.08
C LEU A 31 15.69 5.61 -28.46
N ARG A 32 15.38 6.91 -28.54
CA ARG A 32 15.49 7.68 -29.78
C ARG A 32 16.95 7.84 -30.23
N ALA A 33 17.88 8.01 -29.28
CA ALA A 33 19.28 8.30 -29.60
C ALA A 33 20.15 7.06 -29.88
N LYS A 34 19.94 5.95 -29.16
CA LYS A 34 20.79 4.75 -29.21
C LYS A 34 21.12 4.25 -30.63
N PRO A 35 20.16 4.14 -31.57
CA PRO A 35 20.45 3.64 -32.92
C PRO A 35 21.48 4.46 -33.70
N ALA A 36 21.63 5.76 -33.39
CA ALA A 36 22.57 6.65 -34.05
C ALA A 36 24.03 6.46 -33.60
N VAL A 37 24.28 5.66 -32.56
CA VAL A 37 25.59 5.45 -31.96
C VAL A 37 26.23 4.18 -32.52
N ALA A 38 27.51 4.26 -32.88
CA ALA A 38 28.25 3.18 -33.53
C ALA A 38 29.65 3.03 -32.91
N LEU A 39 30.17 1.80 -32.96
CA LEU A 39 31.53 1.50 -32.53
C LEU A 39 32.49 1.90 -33.66
N ILE A 40 33.51 2.67 -33.33
CA ILE A 40 34.58 3.06 -34.25
C ILE A 40 35.79 2.17 -33.97
N THR A 41 36.33 1.56 -35.01
CA THR A 41 37.60 0.84 -34.95
C THR A 41 38.58 1.48 -35.93
N ALA A 42 39.67 2.00 -35.39
CA ALA A 42 40.78 2.56 -36.13
C ALA A 42 41.91 1.55 -36.15
N GLU A 43 42.23 1.03 -37.34
CA GLU A 43 43.25 0.01 -37.53
C GLU A 43 44.39 0.57 -38.39
N VAL A 44 45.63 0.33 -37.95
CA VAL A 44 46.82 0.56 -38.77
C VAL A 44 47.54 -0.77 -38.95
N GLY A 45 47.24 -1.43 -40.06
CA GLY A 45 48.06 -2.52 -40.57
C GLY A 45 49.33 -1.99 -41.21
N ALA A 46 50.32 -2.85 -41.44
CA ALA A 46 51.51 -2.49 -42.20
C ALA A 46 52.17 -3.69 -42.87
N GLU A 47 52.88 -3.44 -43.96
CA GLU A 47 53.96 -4.29 -44.45
C GLU A 47 55.29 -3.66 -44.03
N VAL A 48 56.15 -4.45 -43.37
CA VAL A 48 57.44 -3.97 -42.89
C VAL A 48 58.55 -4.80 -43.52
N THR A 49 59.43 -4.15 -44.28
CA THR A 49 60.66 -4.74 -44.81
C THR A 49 61.82 -4.36 -43.90
N LEU A 50 62.53 -5.34 -43.34
CA LEU A 50 63.67 -5.11 -42.44
C LEU A 50 64.77 -6.16 -42.67
N ASN A 51 65.95 -5.97 -42.10
CA ASN A 51 67.06 -6.92 -42.21
C ASN A 51 67.50 -7.41 -40.83
N CYS A 52 67.34 -8.71 -40.57
CA CYS A 52 67.79 -9.38 -39.34
C CYS A 52 69.26 -9.88 -39.43
N GLY A 53 70.06 -9.36 -40.36
CA GLY A 53 71.46 -9.77 -40.59
C GLY A 53 71.65 -10.83 -41.69
N LYS A 54 70.56 -11.34 -42.30
CA LYS A 54 70.59 -12.38 -43.36
C LYS A 54 70.03 -11.92 -44.70
N GLY A 55 69.76 -10.61 -44.84
CA GLY A 55 69.10 -10.02 -46.01
C GLY A 55 67.72 -9.46 -45.69
N PRO A 56 67.09 -8.75 -46.64
CA PRO A 56 65.79 -8.14 -46.44
C PRO A 56 64.68 -9.20 -46.32
N VAL A 57 63.84 -9.05 -45.31
CA VAL A 57 62.63 -9.86 -45.08
C VAL A 57 61.43 -8.94 -44.94
N THR A 58 60.31 -9.31 -45.57
CA THR A 58 59.05 -8.57 -45.46
C THR A 58 58.08 -9.36 -44.59
N VAL A 59 57.52 -8.70 -43.58
CA VAL A 59 56.53 -9.29 -42.68
C VAL A 59 55.33 -8.37 -42.49
N LYS A 60 54.18 -8.97 -42.19
CA LYS A 60 52.96 -8.27 -41.73
C LYS A 60 52.84 -8.43 -40.21
N PRO A 61 53.23 -7.44 -39.39
CA PRO A 61 52.98 -7.49 -37.95
C PRO A 61 51.46 -7.47 -37.64
N ALA A 62 51.09 -7.82 -36.41
CA ALA A 62 49.73 -7.59 -35.94
C ALA A 62 49.43 -6.08 -36.00
N PRO A 63 48.24 -5.68 -36.48
CA PRO A 63 47.92 -4.28 -36.63
C PRO A 63 47.85 -3.57 -35.28
N PHE A 64 48.04 -2.26 -35.30
CA PHE A 64 47.65 -1.41 -34.18
C PHE A 64 46.14 -1.17 -34.29
N VAL A 65 45.40 -1.36 -33.20
CA VAL A 65 43.94 -1.20 -33.17
C VAL A 65 43.59 -0.29 -32.00
N GLU A 66 42.80 0.72 -32.30
CA GLU A 66 42.16 1.60 -31.32
C GLU A 66 40.65 1.55 -31.52
N THR A 67 39.91 1.61 -30.43
CA THR A 67 38.45 1.58 -30.44
C THR A 67 37.89 2.77 -29.71
N GLY A 68 36.87 3.39 -30.28
CA GLY A 68 36.12 4.47 -29.65
C GLY A 68 34.65 4.42 -30.04
N THR A 69 33.91 5.42 -29.62
CA THR A 69 32.52 5.59 -30.03
C THR A 69 32.43 6.68 -31.08
N GLY A 70 31.43 6.61 -31.95
CA GLY A 70 31.03 7.68 -32.83
C GLY A 70 29.52 7.69 -32.99
N TRP A 71 28.97 8.75 -33.57
CA TRP A 71 27.54 8.82 -33.83
C TRP A 71 27.25 9.54 -35.13
N PHE A 72 26.15 9.15 -35.76
CA PHE A 72 25.67 9.82 -36.95
C PHE A 72 25.12 11.21 -36.60
N VAL A 73 25.72 12.23 -37.19
CA VAL A 73 25.26 13.62 -37.09
C VAL A 73 24.25 13.94 -38.20
N ASP A 74 24.25 13.15 -39.28
CA ASP A 74 23.32 13.27 -40.41
C ASP A 74 23.08 11.89 -41.01
N GLY A 75 21.80 11.62 -41.31
CA GLY A 75 21.32 10.33 -41.79
C GLY A 75 21.79 9.93 -43.18
N ARG A 76 22.47 10.83 -43.92
CA ARG A 76 23.15 10.50 -45.19
C ARG A 76 24.42 9.68 -44.99
N GLY A 77 24.96 9.62 -43.76
CA GLY A 77 26.13 8.82 -43.40
C GLY A 77 27.36 9.65 -43.02
N PHE A 78 27.14 10.78 -42.33
CA PHE A 78 28.21 11.55 -41.69
C PHE A 78 28.20 11.25 -40.19
N LEU A 79 29.37 11.02 -39.62
CA LEU A 79 29.51 10.72 -38.19
C LEU A 79 30.54 11.63 -37.54
N VAL A 80 30.36 11.92 -36.26
CA VAL A 80 31.37 12.59 -35.43
C VAL A 80 31.93 11.57 -34.43
N THR A 81 33.23 11.69 -34.17
CA THR A 81 33.97 10.99 -33.12
C THR A 81 35.06 11.94 -32.60
N ASN A 82 35.80 11.54 -31.56
CA ASN A 82 37.03 12.24 -31.22
C ASN A 82 38.12 12.04 -32.27
N ALA A 83 38.99 13.04 -32.41
CA ALA A 83 40.10 12.99 -33.35
C ALA A 83 41.16 11.98 -32.93
N HIS A 84 41.47 11.87 -31.63
CA HIS A 84 42.46 10.89 -31.15
C HIS A 84 42.11 9.45 -31.55
N VAL A 85 40.82 9.09 -31.53
CA VAL A 85 40.33 7.75 -31.90
C VAL A 85 40.71 7.37 -33.33
N VAL A 86 40.76 8.34 -34.25
CA VAL A 86 41.05 8.12 -35.68
C VAL A 86 42.38 8.72 -36.11
N ASP A 87 43.17 9.24 -35.18
CA ASP A 87 44.46 9.86 -35.47
C ASP A 87 45.48 8.87 -36.03
N PRO A 88 45.61 7.63 -35.49
CA PRO A 88 46.53 6.63 -36.03
C PRO A 88 46.37 6.34 -37.53
N PRO A 89 45.16 6.03 -38.05
CA PRO A 89 44.98 5.83 -39.49
C PRO A 89 44.99 7.13 -40.31
N HIS A 90 44.77 8.31 -39.69
CA HIS A 90 44.73 9.58 -40.42
C HIS A 90 46.11 10.21 -40.62
N ARG A 91 46.91 10.33 -39.56
CA ARG A 91 48.23 11.01 -39.59
C ARG A 91 49.43 10.07 -39.39
N LEU A 92 49.20 8.84 -38.91
CA LEU A 92 50.23 7.87 -38.53
C LEU A 92 51.29 8.47 -37.57
N PRO A 93 50.97 8.61 -36.27
CA PRO A 93 51.91 9.13 -35.28
C PRO A 93 53.22 8.33 -35.24
N PRO A 94 54.38 8.97 -34.99
CA PRO A 94 55.68 8.29 -34.97
C PRO A 94 55.76 7.10 -34.02
N TRP A 95 55.07 7.17 -32.88
CA TRP A 95 55.04 6.09 -31.89
C TRP A 95 54.29 4.85 -32.38
N VAL A 96 53.22 5.01 -33.17
CA VAL A 96 52.49 3.89 -33.81
C VAL A 96 53.37 3.21 -34.84
N ALA A 97 54.06 4.00 -35.68
CA ALA A 97 55.02 3.47 -36.64
C ALA A 97 56.17 2.73 -35.95
N TYR A 98 56.67 3.25 -34.82
CA TYR A 98 57.68 2.58 -34.00
C TYR A 98 57.17 1.25 -33.42
N GLU A 99 55.95 1.21 -32.89
CA GLU A 99 55.34 0.00 -32.34
C GLU A 99 55.17 -1.08 -33.41
N LEU A 100 54.68 -0.72 -34.60
CA LEU A 100 54.53 -1.64 -35.74
C LEU A 100 55.89 -2.20 -36.20
N LYS A 101 56.93 -1.35 -36.25
CA LYS A 101 58.30 -1.80 -36.54
C LYS A 101 58.82 -2.75 -35.47
N LYS A 102 58.59 -2.47 -34.19
CA LYS A 102 58.95 -3.36 -33.08
C LYS A 102 58.26 -4.72 -33.21
N LYS A 103 56.94 -4.75 -33.44
CA LYS A 103 56.19 -5.99 -33.68
C LYS A 103 56.69 -6.76 -34.91
N ALA A 104 57.13 -6.04 -35.95
CA ALA A 104 57.71 -6.66 -37.14
C ALA A 104 59.07 -7.28 -36.86
N ILE A 105 59.94 -6.61 -36.08
CA ILE A 105 61.23 -7.15 -35.64
C ILE A 105 61.02 -8.40 -34.79
N ASP A 106 60.07 -8.38 -33.86
CA ASP A 106 59.74 -9.54 -33.03
C ASP A 106 59.36 -10.73 -33.92
N LYS A 107 58.43 -10.51 -34.86
CA LYS A 107 57.96 -11.54 -35.78
C LYS A 107 59.03 -12.06 -36.75
N ALA A 108 59.93 -11.18 -37.22
CA ALA A 108 60.91 -11.51 -38.26
C ALA A 108 62.24 -12.01 -37.71
N CYS A 109 62.69 -11.49 -36.57
CA CYS A 109 64.00 -11.78 -35.99
C CYS A 109 63.93 -12.62 -34.71
N VAL A 110 62.98 -12.30 -33.80
CA VAL A 110 62.92 -12.91 -32.46
C VAL A 110 62.18 -14.25 -32.49
N ASP A 111 61.00 -14.31 -33.08
CA ASP A 111 60.17 -15.53 -33.14
C ASP A 111 60.91 -16.71 -33.81
N PRO A 112 61.61 -16.55 -34.94
CA PRO A 112 62.36 -17.66 -35.54
C PRO A 112 63.53 -18.11 -34.65
N ALA A 113 64.19 -17.18 -33.94
CA ALA A 113 65.29 -17.50 -33.03
C ALA A 113 64.80 -18.24 -31.77
N LEU A 114 63.63 -17.88 -31.24
CA LEU A 114 62.94 -18.62 -30.17
C LEU A 114 62.56 -20.03 -30.62
N ARG A 115 61.96 -20.15 -31.81
CA ARG A 115 61.56 -21.46 -32.38
C ARG A 115 62.76 -22.37 -32.64
N ALA A 116 63.90 -21.82 -33.05
CA ALA A 116 65.15 -22.58 -33.21
C ALA A 116 65.65 -23.18 -31.88
N GLN A 117 65.23 -22.62 -30.74
CA GLN A 117 65.52 -23.13 -29.40
C GLN A 117 64.36 -23.93 -28.79
N GLY A 118 63.30 -24.21 -29.57
CA GLY A 118 62.13 -24.97 -29.11
C GLY A 118 61.23 -24.21 -28.12
N VAL A 119 61.30 -22.87 -28.10
CA VAL A 119 60.55 -22.02 -27.16
C VAL A 119 59.46 -21.25 -27.90
N THR A 120 58.25 -21.19 -27.33
CA THR A 120 57.19 -20.32 -27.83
C THR A 120 57.26 -18.93 -27.19
N PRO A 121 56.85 -17.85 -27.90
CA PRO A 121 56.80 -16.49 -27.33
C PRO A 121 56.07 -16.44 -25.97
N GLY A 122 56.63 -15.71 -25.00
CA GLY A 122 56.09 -15.60 -23.64
C GLY A 122 56.37 -16.77 -22.69
N GLN A 123 56.83 -17.94 -23.17
CA GLN A 123 57.14 -19.09 -22.31
C GLN A 123 58.42 -18.89 -21.47
N ARG A 124 59.40 -18.14 -22.00
CA ARG A 124 60.67 -17.80 -21.34
C ARG A 124 61.03 -16.33 -21.59
N PRO A 125 60.47 -15.38 -20.79
CA PRO A 125 60.71 -13.95 -20.98
C PRO A 125 62.19 -13.56 -20.88
N ASP A 126 62.95 -14.23 -20.02
CA ASP A 126 64.40 -14.01 -19.83
C ASP A 126 65.23 -14.35 -21.07
N LEU A 127 64.83 -15.41 -21.79
CA LEU A 127 65.45 -15.81 -23.05
C LEU A 127 65.02 -14.89 -24.20
N GLU A 128 63.74 -14.54 -24.24
CA GLU A 128 63.20 -13.62 -25.24
C GLU A 128 63.88 -12.25 -25.16
N ASP A 129 64.06 -11.69 -23.96
CA ASP A 129 64.78 -10.43 -23.74
C ASP A 129 66.25 -10.51 -24.17
N ARG A 130 66.89 -11.68 -24.00
CA ARG A 130 68.26 -11.90 -24.48
C ARG A 130 68.30 -11.90 -26.01
N ILE A 131 67.42 -12.65 -26.66
CA ILE A 131 67.32 -12.70 -28.11
C ILE A 131 66.99 -11.32 -28.68
N ARG A 132 66.11 -10.54 -28.02
CA ARG A 132 65.80 -9.15 -28.38
C ARG A 132 67.04 -8.25 -28.32
N ARG A 133 67.92 -8.42 -27.34
CA ARG A 133 69.21 -7.70 -27.28
C ARG A 133 70.21 -8.16 -28.36
N ASP A 134 70.13 -9.41 -28.78
CA ASP A 134 70.99 -9.98 -29.82
C ASP A 134 70.50 -9.64 -31.25
N VAL A 135 69.31 -9.04 -31.40
CA VAL A 135 68.84 -8.52 -32.69
C VAL A 135 69.83 -7.44 -33.17
N PRO A 136 70.26 -7.46 -34.45
CA PRO A 136 71.19 -6.46 -34.95
C PRO A 136 70.68 -5.03 -34.68
N GLU A 137 71.53 -4.15 -34.15
CA GLU A 137 71.15 -2.74 -33.88
C GLU A 137 70.57 -2.04 -35.13
N GLY A 138 71.04 -2.44 -36.32
CA GLY A 138 70.54 -1.95 -37.61
C GLY A 138 69.15 -2.46 -38.03
N ALA A 139 68.53 -3.40 -37.32
CA ALA A 139 67.22 -3.95 -37.67
C ALA A 139 66.11 -2.87 -37.61
N MET A 140 66.11 -2.05 -36.56
CA MET A 140 65.18 -0.92 -36.42
C MET A 140 65.44 0.18 -37.47
N ALA A 141 66.72 0.51 -37.70
CA ALA A 141 67.11 1.50 -38.69
C ALA A 141 66.80 1.06 -40.14
N SER A 142 66.88 -0.24 -40.42
CA SER A 142 66.57 -0.82 -41.75
C SER A 142 65.08 -1.06 -41.98
N ALA A 143 64.23 -0.99 -40.94
CA ALA A 143 62.81 -1.25 -41.03
C ALA A 143 62.07 -0.15 -41.81
N LYS A 144 61.72 -0.47 -43.06
CA LYS A 144 60.86 0.32 -43.94
C LYS A 144 59.42 -0.14 -43.78
N LEU A 145 58.54 0.78 -43.40
CA LEU A 145 57.14 0.51 -43.11
C LEU A 145 56.26 1.10 -44.22
N VAL A 146 55.34 0.28 -44.75
CA VAL A 146 54.26 0.68 -45.66
C VAL A 146 52.94 0.51 -44.91
N PRO A 147 52.27 1.59 -44.47
CA PRO A 147 51.06 1.51 -43.67
C PRO A 147 49.84 1.15 -44.54
N MET A 148 48.89 0.44 -43.94
CA MET A 148 47.58 0.10 -44.50
C MET A 148 46.49 0.55 -43.50
N PRO A 149 46.20 1.86 -43.43
CA PRO A 149 45.25 2.41 -42.47
C PRO A 149 43.81 2.10 -42.89
N GLN A 150 42.95 1.81 -41.91
CA GLN A 150 41.52 1.59 -42.10
C GLN A 150 40.73 2.15 -40.92
N ILE A 151 39.58 2.77 -41.21
CA ILE A 151 38.61 3.18 -40.20
C ILE A 151 37.30 2.46 -40.51
N THR A 152 36.82 1.68 -39.54
CA THR A 152 35.58 0.92 -39.66
C THR A 152 34.56 1.41 -38.64
N VAL A 153 33.35 1.70 -39.11
CA VAL A 153 32.17 1.98 -38.29
C VAL A 153 31.35 0.69 -38.20
N LEU A 154 31.13 0.20 -36.99
CA LEU A 154 30.33 -0.99 -36.72
C LEU A 154 28.97 -0.59 -36.14
N LEU A 155 27.91 -0.96 -36.84
CA LEU A 155 26.53 -0.75 -36.39
C LEU A 155 26.08 -1.88 -35.45
N SER A 156 25.03 -1.63 -34.67
CA SER A 156 24.47 -2.62 -33.73
C SER A 156 23.87 -3.88 -34.38
N ASN A 157 23.67 -3.87 -35.71
CA ASN A 157 23.27 -5.04 -36.48
C ASN A 157 24.47 -5.86 -37.02
N GLY A 158 25.71 -5.49 -36.67
CA GLY A 158 26.94 -6.14 -37.17
C GLY A 158 27.45 -5.63 -38.52
N THR A 159 26.77 -4.67 -39.15
CA THR A 159 27.22 -4.07 -40.42
C THR A 159 28.52 -3.31 -40.19
N LYS A 160 29.52 -3.60 -41.02
CA LYS A 160 30.81 -2.91 -41.04
C LYS A 160 30.84 -1.94 -42.22
N LEU A 161 31.07 -0.66 -41.95
CA LEU A 161 31.15 0.40 -42.94
C LEU A 161 32.55 1.00 -42.93
N GLN A 162 33.21 1.03 -44.09
CA GLN A 162 34.47 1.76 -44.23
C GLN A 162 34.20 3.26 -44.18
N ALA A 163 35.06 3.99 -43.47
CA ALA A 163 34.92 5.42 -43.25
C ALA A 163 36.16 6.19 -43.66
N GLU A 164 35.95 7.42 -44.12
CA GLU A 164 37.00 8.38 -44.46
C GLU A 164 36.89 9.62 -43.58
N VAL A 165 38.02 10.20 -43.19
CA VAL A 165 38.06 11.47 -42.47
C VAL A 165 37.82 12.63 -43.46
N LYS A 166 36.78 13.44 -43.22
CA LYS A 166 36.44 14.62 -44.03
C LYS A 166 36.85 15.94 -43.38
N LYS A 167 36.87 15.98 -42.05
CA LYS A 167 37.39 17.12 -41.28
C LYS A 167 38.03 16.60 -40.01
N PHE A 168 39.13 17.22 -39.60
CA PHE A 168 39.93 16.78 -38.47
C PHE A 168 40.35 17.98 -37.64
N SER A 169 40.13 17.91 -36.33
CA SER A 169 40.58 18.86 -35.34
C SER A 169 41.34 18.09 -34.26
N PRO A 170 42.68 18.13 -34.24
CA PRO A 170 43.50 17.33 -33.33
C PRO A 170 43.19 17.60 -31.85
N PRO A 171 43.63 16.70 -30.94
CA PRO A 171 43.58 16.95 -29.50
C PRO A 171 44.36 18.18 -29.08
N LEU A 172 44.09 18.65 -27.86
CA LEU A 172 44.96 19.61 -27.20
C LEU A 172 46.24 18.90 -26.74
N TYR A 173 47.37 19.28 -27.32
CA TYR A 173 48.69 18.86 -26.84
C TYR A 173 49.36 20.02 -26.14
N VAL A 174 50.06 19.73 -25.04
CA VAL A 174 50.86 20.72 -24.34
C VAL A 174 52.33 20.29 -24.29
N ASP A 175 53.23 21.25 -24.31
CA ASP A 175 54.65 21.01 -24.07
C ASP A 175 54.93 20.74 -22.57
N ASN A 176 56.19 20.44 -22.24
CA ASN A 176 56.61 20.18 -20.86
C ASN A 176 56.44 21.40 -19.92
N ALA A 177 56.16 22.58 -20.45
CA ALA A 177 55.85 23.80 -19.71
C ALA A 177 54.33 24.09 -19.69
N ASN A 178 53.49 23.10 -20.01
CA ASN A 178 52.04 23.19 -20.13
C ASN A 178 51.55 24.22 -21.16
N ARG A 179 52.38 24.58 -22.14
CA ARG A 179 51.99 25.50 -23.20
C ARG A 179 51.40 24.72 -24.37
N PRO A 180 50.33 25.21 -25.00
CA PRO A 180 49.66 24.51 -26.10
C PRO A 180 50.57 24.40 -27.33
N LEU A 181 50.59 23.24 -27.98
CA LEU A 181 51.27 23.07 -29.25
C LEU A 181 50.51 23.78 -30.38
N PRO A 182 51.19 24.33 -31.42
CA PRO A 182 50.55 25.10 -32.49
C PRO A 182 49.51 24.34 -33.29
N ASP A 183 49.60 23.01 -33.34
CA ASP A 183 48.67 22.12 -34.02
C ASP A 183 47.55 21.63 -33.09
N SER A 184 47.33 22.22 -31.92
CA SER A 184 46.25 21.82 -31.00
C SER A 184 44.87 22.24 -31.52
N GLY A 185 43.88 21.38 -31.32
CA GLY A 185 42.50 21.59 -31.75
C GLY A 185 41.48 21.24 -30.68
N ARG A 186 40.31 20.77 -31.11
CA ARG A 186 39.13 20.48 -30.28
C ARG A 186 38.91 19.00 -30.02
N ASP A 187 39.79 18.13 -30.51
CA ASP A 187 39.64 16.67 -30.48
C ASP A 187 38.34 16.17 -31.16
N LEU A 188 38.06 16.65 -32.38
CA LEU A 188 36.88 16.26 -33.16
C LEU A 188 37.28 15.81 -34.57
N ALA A 189 36.67 14.72 -35.03
CA ALA A 189 36.77 14.27 -36.41
C ALA A 189 35.39 14.03 -37.03
N LEU A 190 35.20 14.49 -38.26
CA LEU A 190 34.05 14.20 -39.10
C LEU A 190 34.40 13.05 -40.04
N LEU A 191 33.66 11.96 -39.95
CA LEU A 191 33.79 10.78 -40.78
C LEU A 191 32.67 10.72 -41.83
N ARG A 192 32.98 10.12 -42.98
CA ARG A 192 32.02 9.78 -44.02
C ARG A 192 32.05 8.28 -44.29
N VAL A 193 30.90 7.63 -44.16
CA VAL A 193 30.68 6.26 -44.64
C VAL A 193 29.94 6.27 -45.98
N LYS A 194 29.79 5.09 -46.59
CA LYS A 194 28.95 4.91 -47.79
C LYS A 194 27.54 5.50 -47.57
N GLU A 195 27.05 6.21 -48.57
CA GLU A 195 25.71 6.80 -48.55
C GLU A 195 24.62 5.75 -48.29
N GLY A 196 23.66 6.12 -47.46
CA GLY A 196 22.59 5.25 -46.98
C GLY A 196 21.56 6.02 -46.18
N VAL A 197 20.72 5.29 -45.45
CA VAL A 197 19.75 5.87 -44.52
C VAL A 197 20.11 5.41 -43.12
N TYR A 198 20.64 6.34 -42.34
CA TYR A 198 21.09 6.10 -40.97
C TYR A 198 20.28 6.94 -39.97
N PRO A 199 20.04 6.45 -38.74
CA PRO A 199 19.61 7.31 -37.63
C PRO A 199 20.59 8.45 -37.42
N ALA A 200 20.15 9.59 -36.90
CA ALA A 200 21.02 10.74 -36.67
C ALA A 200 20.62 11.50 -35.41
N LEU A 201 21.59 12.12 -34.72
CA LEU A 201 21.35 12.95 -33.55
C LEU A 201 21.33 14.43 -33.91
N GLU A 202 20.33 15.13 -33.38
CA GLU A 202 20.30 16.59 -33.40
C GLU A 202 21.36 17.15 -32.46
N VAL A 203 21.93 18.31 -32.81
CA VAL A 203 22.88 19.02 -31.95
C VAL A 203 22.14 20.12 -31.21
N ALA A 204 22.09 20.03 -29.87
CA ALA A 204 21.31 20.95 -29.06
C ALA A 204 21.74 22.40 -29.32
N THR A 205 20.80 23.32 -29.47
CA THR A 205 21.08 24.75 -29.69
C THR A 205 21.40 25.48 -28.38
N ARG A 206 20.78 25.06 -27.27
CA ARG A 206 21.09 25.57 -25.93
C ARG A 206 22.45 25.10 -25.44
N GLU A 207 23.08 25.92 -24.61
CA GLU A 207 24.27 25.51 -23.87
C GLU A 207 23.89 24.74 -22.61
N ALA A 208 24.75 23.79 -22.22
CA ALA A 208 24.58 22.99 -21.02
C ALA A 208 24.75 23.85 -19.77
N LYS A 209 23.90 23.64 -18.77
CA LYS A 209 23.97 24.30 -17.47
C LYS A 209 24.25 23.29 -16.36
N ILE A 210 24.87 23.75 -15.27
CA ILE A 210 25.08 22.92 -14.08
C ILE A 210 23.73 22.40 -13.59
N GLY A 211 23.66 21.08 -13.34
CA GLY A 211 22.44 20.38 -12.96
C GLY A 211 21.61 19.85 -14.13
N ASP A 212 21.91 20.21 -15.38
CA ASP A 212 21.24 19.60 -16.54
C ASP A 212 21.53 18.08 -16.57
N PRO A 213 20.54 17.23 -16.82
CA PRO A 213 20.76 15.79 -16.97
C PRO A 213 21.59 15.49 -18.21
N VAL A 214 22.46 14.48 -18.08
CA VAL A 214 23.34 14.02 -19.15
C VAL A 214 23.34 12.50 -19.21
N HIS A 215 23.14 11.98 -20.42
CA HIS A 215 23.21 10.56 -20.74
C HIS A 215 24.33 10.34 -21.77
N ILE A 216 25.41 9.67 -21.39
CA ILE A 216 26.52 9.35 -22.30
C ILE A 216 26.25 7.99 -22.93
N LEU A 217 26.28 7.93 -24.25
CA LEU A 217 26.12 6.71 -25.02
C LEU A 217 27.47 6.29 -25.62
N GLY A 218 27.84 5.02 -25.48
CA GLY A 218 29.05 4.52 -26.11
C GLY A 218 29.41 3.08 -25.79
N PHE A 219 30.64 2.71 -26.14
CA PHE A 219 31.16 1.34 -26.07
C PHE A 219 32.31 1.27 -25.06
N PRO A 220 32.03 1.22 -23.75
CA PRO A 220 33.07 1.11 -22.74
C PRO A 220 33.87 -0.19 -22.95
N GLY A 221 35.20 -0.09 -23.01
CA GLY A 221 36.10 -1.19 -23.32
C GLY A 221 35.95 -2.39 -22.37
N ILE A 222 35.52 -2.17 -21.13
CA ILE A 222 35.23 -3.24 -20.17
C ILE A 222 34.04 -4.12 -20.60
N VAL A 223 33.05 -3.58 -21.29
CA VAL A 223 31.90 -4.34 -21.82
C VAL A 223 32.31 -5.13 -23.06
N LEU A 224 33.24 -4.62 -23.86
CA LEU A 224 33.76 -5.28 -25.05
C LEU A 224 34.63 -6.51 -24.73
N THR A 225 35.29 -6.52 -23.57
CA THR A 225 36.26 -7.57 -23.19
C THR A 225 35.79 -8.48 -22.07
N HIS A 226 34.59 -8.28 -21.52
CA HIS A 226 34.08 -9.06 -20.39
C HIS A 226 33.73 -10.50 -20.77
N GLU A 227 34.38 -11.47 -20.13
CA GLU A 227 34.27 -12.91 -20.49
C GLU A 227 32.88 -13.51 -20.28
N LEU A 228 32.06 -12.93 -19.39
CA LEU A 228 30.70 -13.43 -19.09
C LEU A 228 29.60 -12.84 -19.98
N LEU A 229 29.91 -11.88 -20.87
CA LEU A 229 28.90 -11.25 -21.73
C LEU A 229 28.82 -11.97 -23.09
N ASP A 230 27.61 -12.03 -23.65
CA ASP A 230 27.41 -12.56 -25.00
C ASP A 230 28.16 -11.69 -26.03
N LYS A 231 28.81 -12.33 -27.02
CA LYS A 231 29.62 -11.62 -28.02
C LYS A 231 28.81 -10.65 -28.89
N GLY A 232 27.49 -10.82 -28.98
CA GLY A 232 26.57 -9.89 -29.64
C GLY A 232 26.31 -8.61 -28.84
N VAL A 233 26.46 -8.63 -27.50
CA VAL A 233 26.30 -7.45 -26.62
C VAL A 233 27.39 -6.42 -26.86
N ALA A 234 28.56 -6.83 -27.38
CA ALA A 234 29.67 -5.95 -27.71
C ALA A 234 29.34 -4.91 -28.81
N LEU A 235 28.22 -5.05 -29.52
CA LEU A 235 27.77 -4.12 -30.55
C LEU A 235 26.57 -3.26 -30.14
N GLU A 236 26.07 -3.38 -28.90
CA GLU A 236 25.08 -2.46 -28.35
C GLU A 236 25.76 -1.35 -27.54
N ALA A 237 25.38 -0.10 -27.81
CA ALA A 237 25.82 1.04 -27.02
C ALA A 237 25.29 0.93 -25.58
N SER A 238 26.19 1.07 -24.61
CA SER A 238 25.87 1.26 -23.20
C SER A 238 25.50 2.71 -22.93
N VAL A 239 24.75 2.94 -21.86
CA VAL A 239 24.32 4.28 -21.45
C VAL A 239 24.71 4.50 -19.99
N THR A 240 25.38 5.60 -19.70
CA THR A 240 25.65 6.05 -18.34
C THR A 240 24.94 7.38 -18.10
N ASN A 241 24.39 7.54 -16.89
CA ASN A 241 23.56 8.68 -16.53
C ASN A 241 24.28 9.50 -15.45
N GLY A 242 24.10 10.81 -15.52
CA GLY A 242 24.53 11.77 -14.50
C GLY A 242 23.98 13.15 -14.83
N ALA A 243 24.69 14.18 -14.37
CA ALA A 243 24.37 15.56 -14.63
C ALA A 243 25.64 16.35 -15.01
N VAL A 244 25.44 17.56 -15.51
CA VAL A 244 26.51 18.55 -15.60
C VAL A 244 26.91 18.97 -14.19
N SER A 245 28.14 18.65 -13.80
CA SER A 245 28.68 18.97 -12.48
C SER A 245 29.49 20.28 -12.45
N GLY A 246 29.90 20.78 -13.62
CA GLY A 246 30.65 22.04 -13.72
C GLY A 246 30.88 22.48 -15.17
N ILE A 247 31.23 23.75 -15.35
CA ILE A 247 31.72 24.30 -16.62
C ILE A 247 33.13 24.81 -16.36
N ASN A 248 34.10 24.21 -17.04
CA ASN A 248 35.53 24.47 -16.86
C ASN A 248 36.14 24.98 -18.17
N LYS A 249 37.44 25.28 -18.14
CA LYS A 249 38.23 25.59 -19.32
C LYS A 249 39.46 24.69 -19.40
N ASP A 250 39.88 24.36 -20.61
CA ASP A 250 41.15 23.69 -20.85
C ASP A 250 42.36 24.66 -20.77
N ALA A 251 43.57 24.17 -21.02
CA ALA A 251 44.79 24.96 -20.95
C ALA A 251 44.88 26.09 -22.01
N ILE A 252 44.01 26.07 -23.03
CA ILE A 252 43.87 27.15 -24.04
C ILE A 252 42.64 28.03 -23.84
N GLY A 253 41.92 27.86 -22.73
CA GLY A 253 40.76 28.68 -22.39
C GLY A 253 39.48 28.28 -23.13
N GLN A 254 39.45 27.13 -23.81
CA GLN A 254 38.24 26.62 -24.44
C GLN A 254 37.35 25.93 -23.41
N ASP A 255 36.03 26.04 -23.56
CA ASP A 255 35.08 25.56 -22.56
C ASP A 255 35.05 24.03 -22.47
N LEU A 256 34.82 23.46 -21.29
CA LEU A 256 34.61 22.03 -21.11
C LEU A 256 33.41 21.84 -20.20
N VAL A 257 32.52 20.91 -20.56
CA VAL A 257 31.43 20.51 -19.67
C VAL A 257 31.93 19.38 -18.80
N GLN A 258 31.98 19.57 -17.49
CA GLN A 258 32.28 18.52 -16.54
C GLN A 258 30.99 17.78 -16.19
N THR A 259 31.05 16.45 -16.13
CA THR A 259 29.93 15.60 -15.73
C THR A 259 30.36 14.54 -14.71
N ASP A 260 29.44 14.21 -13.82
CA ASP A 260 29.59 13.10 -12.88
C ASP A 260 29.13 11.75 -13.47
N ALA A 261 28.54 11.77 -14.67
CA ALA A 261 28.12 10.56 -15.37
C ALA A 261 29.34 9.64 -15.59
N PRO A 262 29.28 8.36 -15.16
CA PRO A 262 30.41 7.45 -15.27
C PRO A 262 30.91 7.30 -16.70
N ALA A 263 32.22 7.28 -16.87
CA ALA A 263 32.85 7.08 -18.16
C ALA A 263 34.11 6.22 -17.99
N ALA A 264 34.44 5.52 -19.07
CA ALA A 264 35.60 4.65 -19.18
C ALA A 264 36.18 4.76 -20.60
N HIS A 265 37.39 4.22 -20.78
CA HIS A 265 37.97 4.07 -22.11
C HIS A 265 36.99 3.37 -23.06
N GLY A 266 36.92 3.82 -24.31
CA GLY A 266 35.94 3.38 -25.31
C GLY A 266 34.67 4.25 -25.41
N ASN A 267 34.33 5.03 -24.37
CA ASN A 267 33.28 6.06 -24.48
C ASN A 267 33.75 7.34 -25.18
N SER A 268 35.05 7.52 -25.36
CA SER A 268 35.61 8.66 -26.11
C SER A 268 35.03 8.68 -27.53
N GLY A 269 34.55 9.85 -27.93
CA GLY A 269 33.79 10.06 -29.16
C GLY A 269 32.33 9.63 -29.02
N GLY A 270 31.84 9.36 -27.82
CA GLY A 270 30.42 9.09 -27.58
C GLY A 270 29.60 10.36 -27.42
N PRO A 271 28.36 10.41 -27.92
CA PRO A 271 27.47 11.53 -27.69
C PRO A 271 26.96 11.51 -26.25
N ALA A 272 26.95 12.68 -25.62
CA ALA A 272 26.25 12.96 -24.39
C ALA A 272 24.97 13.74 -24.73
N ILE A 273 23.80 13.19 -24.41
CA ILE A 273 22.48 13.79 -24.73
C ILE A 273 21.77 14.29 -23.46
N GLY A 274 20.84 15.22 -23.63
CA GLY A 274 19.87 15.59 -22.60
C GLY A 274 18.55 14.81 -22.70
N ASP A 275 17.59 15.16 -21.84
CA ASP A 275 16.22 14.61 -21.85
C ASP A 275 15.44 14.92 -23.14
N ASP A 276 15.91 15.87 -23.95
CA ASP A 276 15.36 16.23 -25.27
C ASP A 276 15.91 15.33 -26.41
N ALA A 277 16.74 14.34 -26.09
CA ALA A 277 17.45 13.47 -27.03
C ALA A 277 18.43 14.21 -27.96
N ALA A 278 18.76 15.47 -27.66
CA ALA A 278 19.71 16.27 -28.43
C ALA A 278 21.11 16.23 -27.80
N LEU A 279 22.15 16.35 -28.63
CA LEU A 279 23.54 16.34 -28.20
C LEU A 279 23.85 17.57 -27.31
N THR A 280 24.21 17.32 -26.07
CA THR A 280 24.72 18.29 -25.09
C THR A 280 26.25 18.42 -25.19
N GLY A 281 26.95 17.34 -25.49
CA GLY A 281 28.39 17.35 -25.69
C GLY A 281 28.97 16.02 -26.18
N VAL A 282 30.29 15.96 -26.35
CA VAL A 282 31.02 14.78 -26.83
C VAL A 282 31.99 14.34 -25.76
N MET A 283 31.88 13.09 -25.29
CA MET A 283 32.84 12.54 -24.34
C MET A 283 34.25 12.55 -24.95
N THR A 284 35.22 13.17 -24.29
CA THR A 284 36.61 13.25 -24.78
C THR A 284 37.60 12.52 -23.89
N PHE A 285 37.74 12.91 -22.62
CA PHE A 285 38.69 12.31 -21.70
C PHE A 285 38.13 12.18 -20.28
N VAL A 286 38.69 11.23 -19.54
CA VAL A 286 38.40 10.95 -18.13
C VAL A 286 39.55 11.44 -17.26
N SER A 287 39.27 11.79 -16.00
CA SER A 287 40.33 12.11 -15.04
C SER A 287 41.04 10.85 -14.57
N LEU A 288 42.37 10.88 -14.50
CA LEU A 288 43.19 9.77 -13.99
C LEU A 288 43.86 10.15 -12.68
N SER A 289 43.91 9.23 -11.73
CA SER A 289 44.63 9.39 -10.46
C SER A 289 46.13 9.56 -10.74
N PRO A 290 46.80 10.55 -10.13
CA PRO A 290 48.26 10.72 -10.24
C PRO A 290 49.02 9.48 -9.78
N VAL A 291 48.44 8.72 -8.85
CA VAL A 291 49.00 7.49 -8.31
C VAL A 291 48.23 6.31 -8.90
N GLY A 292 48.91 5.48 -9.70
CA GLY A 292 48.35 4.24 -10.24
C GLY A 292 47.48 4.37 -11.49
N GLY A 293 47.21 5.58 -11.99
CA GLY A 293 46.52 5.79 -13.27
C GLY A 293 45.06 5.31 -13.31
N ALA A 294 44.46 5.03 -12.14
CA ALA A 294 43.06 4.62 -12.05
C ALA A 294 42.12 5.78 -12.43
N ILE A 295 41.01 5.46 -13.09
CA ILE A 295 40.00 6.46 -13.48
C ILE A 295 39.33 7.03 -12.23
N VAL A 296 39.34 8.36 -12.09
CA VAL A 296 38.63 9.09 -11.05
C VAL A 296 37.20 9.29 -11.51
N GLN A 297 36.26 8.57 -10.89
CA GLN A 297 34.83 8.71 -11.17
C GLN A 297 34.31 10.08 -10.72
N GLY A 298 33.31 10.60 -11.43
CA GLY A 298 32.68 11.89 -11.11
C GLY A 298 33.31 13.12 -11.78
N PHE A 299 34.47 12.96 -12.46
CA PHE A 299 35.21 14.04 -13.12
C PHE A 299 35.53 13.69 -14.57
N ASN A 300 34.50 13.63 -15.40
CA ASN A 300 34.62 13.38 -16.84
C ASN A 300 34.31 14.65 -17.63
N PHE A 301 34.91 14.79 -18.82
CA PHE A 301 34.83 16.03 -19.60
C PHE A 301 34.24 15.80 -20.98
N LEU A 302 33.34 16.71 -21.37
CA LEU A 302 32.68 16.73 -22.65
C LEU A 302 33.07 17.98 -23.43
N ILE A 303 33.27 17.82 -24.74
CA ILE A 303 33.32 18.94 -25.69
C ILE A 303 31.89 19.48 -25.86
N PRO A 304 31.60 20.74 -25.54
CA PRO A 304 30.25 21.29 -25.62
C PRO A 304 29.64 21.24 -27.03
N ALA A 305 28.32 21.10 -27.12
CA ALA A 305 27.58 21.08 -28.39
C ALA A 305 27.85 22.29 -29.30
N LYS A 306 28.13 23.47 -28.73
CA LYS A 306 28.45 24.68 -29.50
C LYS A 306 29.71 24.54 -30.36
N ASP A 307 30.69 23.81 -29.85
CA ASP A 307 31.94 23.59 -30.56
C ASP A 307 31.78 22.53 -31.64
N VAL A 308 30.91 21.55 -31.42
CA VAL A 308 30.48 20.62 -32.48
C VAL A 308 29.80 21.40 -33.62
N ARG A 309 28.88 22.32 -33.30
CA ARG A 309 28.25 23.17 -34.34
C ARG A 309 29.28 24.00 -35.10
N ALA A 310 30.21 24.65 -34.39
CA ALA A 310 31.29 25.42 -35.01
C ALA A 310 32.19 24.53 -35.88
N PHE A 311 32.52 23.32 -35.41
CA PHE A 311 33.30 22.34 -36.15
C PHE A 311 32.59 21.88 -37.43
N LEU A 312 31.27 21.77 -37.45
CA LEU A 312 30.52 21.36 -38.65
C LEU A 312 30.37 22.47 -39.70
N GLN A 313 30.66 23.72 -39.37
CA GLN A 313 30.60 24.82 -40.34
C GLN A 313 31.56 24.59 -41.51
N GLY A 314 31.10 24.93 -42.71
CA GLY A 314 31.85 24.74 -43.96
C GLY A 314 31.95 23.28 -44.44
N THR A 315 31.16 22.37 -43.86
CA THR A 315 31.06 20.96 -44.31
C THR A 315 29.75 20.71 -45.06
N GLU A 316 29.59 19.51 -45.62
CA GLU A 316 28.36 19.07 -46.28
C GLU A 316 27.19 18.85 -45.29
N VAL A 317 27.45 18.83 -43.98
CA VAL A 317 26.43 18.65 -42.93
C VAL A 317 25.74 19.99 -42.66
N SER A 318 24.65 20.27 -43.37
CA SER A 318 23.88 21.51 -43.23
C SER A 318 22.80 21.45 -42.15
N ARG A 319 22.27 20.26 -41.84
CA ARG A 319 21.17 20.04 -40.89
C ARG A 319 21.46 18.83 -39.99
N PRO A 320 22.21 19.03 -38.88
CA PRO A 320 22.43 17.97 -37.91
C PRO A 320 21.11 17.37 -37.39
N GLY A 321 21.03 16.05 -37.32
CA GLY A 321 19.84 15.29 -36.90
C GLY A 321 18.85 14.96 -38.02
N GLU A 322 19.03 15.49 -39.23
CA GLU A 322 18.17 15.16 -40.38
C GLU A 322 18.38 13.69 -40.78
N SER A 323 17.30 12.91 -40.80
CA SER A 323 17.33 11.51 -41.18
C SER A 323 15.95 11.02 -41.64
N ARG A 324 15.94 10.16 -42.66
CA ARG A 324 14.73 9.46 -43.11
C ARG A 324 14.33 8.31 -42.19
N PHE A 325 15.24 7.84 -41.33
CA PHE A 325 14.98 6.79 -40.34
C PHE A 325 14.25 7.35 -39.12
N ASN A 326 14.68 8.52 -38.64
CA ASN A 326 14.21 9.12 -37.38
C ASN A 326 12.69 9.24 -37.26
N PRO A 327 11.93 9.78 -38.24
CA PRO A 327 10.48 9.95 -38.08
C PRO A 327 9.73 8.63 -37.85
N VAL A 328 10.14 7.57 -38.54
CA VAL A 328 9.51 6.24 -38.43
C VAL A 328 9.85 5.61 -37.08
N TRP A 329 11.12 5.67 -36.68
CA TRP A 329 11.59 5.15 -35.40
C TRP A 329 10.94 5.88 -34.21
N PHE A 330 10.93 7.21 -34.23
CA PHE A 330 10.39 8.03 -33.15
C PHE A 330 8.90 7.81 -32.98
N ALA A 331 8.15 7.72 -34.08
CA ALA A 331 6.73 7.37 -34.04
C ALA A 331 6.50 5.98 -33.43
N GLY A 332 7.33 4.99 -33.80
CA GLY A 332 7.25 3.64 -33.23
C GLY A 332 7.50 3.60 -31.72
N ILE A 333 8.54 4.29 -31.25
CA ILE A 333 8.86 4.38 -29.81
C ILE A 333 7.77 5.12 -29.04
N GLN A 334 7.29 6.25 -29.56
CA GLN A 334 6.21 7.00 -28.91
C GLN A 334 4.96 6.12 -28.75
N LEU A 335 4.53 5.44 -29.82
CA LEU A 335 3.37 4.54 -29.78
C LEU A 335 3.57 3.35 -28.82
N LEU A 336 4.81 2.83 -28.72
CA LEU A 336 5.15 1.75 -27.80
C LEU A 336 4.98 2.22 -26.35
N LEU A 337 5.47 3.42 -26.02
CA LEU A 337 5.37 4.00 -24.68
C LEU A 337 3.95 4.47 -24.33
N GLU A 338 3.15 4.87 -25.33
CA GLU A 338 1.71 5.14 -25.19
C GLU A 338 0.85 3.86 -25.08
N GLU A 339 1.47 2.68 -25.02
CA GLU A 339 0.81 1.36 -24.98
C GLU A 339 -0.07 1.06 -26.19
N ARG A 340 0.17 1.72 -27.32
CA ARG A 340 -0.55 1.54 -28.60
C ARG A 340 0.13 0.47 -29.45
N TYR A 341 0.26 -0.73 -28.89
CA TYR A 341 1.11 -1.80 -29.41
C TYR A 341 0.91 -2.19 -30.89
N PRO A 342 -0.33 -2.29 -31.43
CA PRO A 342 -0.52 -2.62 -32.85
C PRO A 342 0.07 -1.57 -33.80
N ALA A 343 -0.14 -0.29 -33.51
CA ALA A 343 0.41 0.80 -34.31
C ALA A 343 1.92 0.95 -34.11
N ALA A 344 2.40 0.69 -32.89
CA ALA A 344 3.83 0.64 -32.59
C ALA A 344 4.53 -0.45 -33.41
N ALA A 345 4.00 -1.68 -33.43
CA ALA A 345 4.55 -2.80 -34.19
C ALA A 345 4.64 -2.48 -35.70
N GLU A 346 3.61 -1.84 -36.27
CA GLU A 346 3.62 -1.43 -37.68
C GLU A 346 4.77 -0.45 -37.98
N LYS A 347 4.92 0.59 -37.16
CA LYS A 347 5.97 1.60 -37.32
C LYS A 347 7.37 1.05 -37.06
N LEU A 348 7.52 0.18 -36.05
CA LEU A 348 8.79 -0.46 -35.75
C LEU A 348 9.19 -1.47 -36.84
N ALA A 349 8.22 -2.16 -37.45
CA ALA A 349 8.46 -3.01 -38.63
C ALA A 349 8.84 -2.19 -39.86
N GLU A 350 8.32 -0.97 -40.01
CA GLU A 350 8.75 -0.01 -41.03
C GLU A 350 10.20 0.45 -40.77
N ALA A 351 10.55 0.82 -39.54
CA ALA A 351 11.93 1.17 -39.17
C ALA A 351 12.91 0.02 -39.46
N ASN A 352 12.52 -1.22 -39.15
CA ASN A 352 13.30 -2.43 -39.45
C ASN A 352 13.42 -2.72 -40.95
N ARG A 353 12.52 -2.21 -41.80
CA ARG A 353 12.68 -2.30 -43.26
C ARG A 353 13.66 -1.25 -43.79
N VAL A 354 13.70 -0.06 -43.17
CA VAL A 354 14.60 1.03 -43.57
C VAL A 354 16.06 0.71 -43.24
N LEU A 355 16.33 0.30 -42.00
CA LEU A 355 17.67 -0.13 -41.57
C LEU A 355 17.57 -1.47 -40.82
N PRO A 356 17.72 -2.60 -41.54
CA PRO A 356 17.39 -3.91 -40.99
C PRO A 356 18.27 -4.36 -39.83
N ASN A 357 17.65 -5.09 -38.92
CA ASN A 357 18.28 -5.87 -37.86
C ASN A 357 19.07 -5.06 -36.82
N LEU A 358 18.86 -3.74 -36.71
CA LEU A 358 19.39 -2.98 -35.59
C LEU A 358 18.88 -3.56 -34.27
N ALA A 359 19.76 -3.72 -33.29
CA ALA A 359 19.44 -4.41 -32.04
C ALA A 359 18.27 -3.75 -31.29
N ASP A 360 18.30 -2.42 -31.14
CA ASP A 360 17.22 -1.67 -30.48
C ASP A 360 15.89 -1.78 -31.23
N VAL A 361 15.93 -1.78 -32.58
CA VAL A 361 14.72 -1.90 -33.41
C VAL A 361 14.11 -3.28 -33.28
N LYS A 362 14.94 -4.34 -33.33
CA LYS A 362 14.49 -5.72 -33.14
C LYS A 362 13.86 -5.92 -31.77
N ARG A 363 14.49 -5.39 -30.72
CA ARG A 363 13.99 -5.50 -29.35
C ARG A 363 12.64 -4.79 -29.19
N ALA A 364 12.54 -3.54 -29.64
CA ALA A 364 11.30 -2.77 -29.55
C ALA A 364 10.18 -3.40 -30.38
N LEU A 365 10.48 -3.89 -31.59
CA LEU A 365 9.51 -4.59 -32.44
C LEU A 365 9.02 -5.89 -31.78
N ALA A 366 9.93 -6.71 -31.24
CA ALA A 366 9.58 -7.94 -30.55
C ALA A 366 8.71 -7.66 -29.30
N GLU A 367 9.05 -6.61 -28.54
CA GLU A 367 8.23 -6.17 -27.40
C GLU A 367 6.82 -5.74 -27.84
N ALA A 368 6.72 -4.94 -28.91
CA ALA A 368 5.43 -4.50 -29.44
C ALA A 368 4.59 -5.68 -29.92
N GLU A 369 5.17 -6.58 -30.73
CA GLU A 369 4.47 -7.79 -31.22
C GLU A 369 4.04 -8.71 -30.09
N GLU A 370 4.85 -8.87 -29.06
CA GLU A 370 4.50 -9.68 -27.90
C GLU A 370 3.36 -9.07 -27.10
N LYS A 371 3.37 -7.76 -26.87
CA LYS A 371 2.27 -7.06 -26.20
C LYS A 371 1.00 -6.96 -27.06
N VAL A 372 1.10 -7.12 -28.38
CA VAL A 372 -0.09 -7.32 -29.24
C VAL A 372 -0.70 -8.71 -29.01
N LYS A 373 0.14 -9.76 -28.93
CA LYS A 373 -0.32 -11.13 -28.68
C LYS A 373 -0.85 -11.31 -27.25
N ASN A 374 -0.14 -10.73 -26.29
CA ASN A 374 -0.36 -10.84 -24.85
C ASN A 374 -0.50 -9.43 -24.25
N PRO A 375 -1.64 -8.76 -24.43
CA PRO A 375 -1.84 -7.40 -23.94
C PRO A 375 -1.79 -7.36 -22.40
N PRO A 376 -1.14 -6.34 -21.81
CA PRO A 376 -1.11 -6.19 -20.37
C PRO A 376 -2.55 -6.06 -19.81
N PRO A 377 -2.82 -6.63 -18.63
CA PRO A 377 -4.14 -6.54 -18.02
C PRO A 377 -4.47 -5.09 -17.74
N LYS A 378 -5.60 -4.60 -18.26
CA LYS A 378 -6.07 -3.25 -17.95
C LYS A 378 -6.42 -3.17 -16.47
N PRO A 379 -6.03 -2.11 -15.75
CA PRO A 379 -6.41 -1.94 -14.36
C PRO A 379 -7.94 -2.02 -14.22
N PHE A 380 -8.42 -2.92 -13.37
CA PHE A 380 -9.85 -3.03 -13.07
C PHE A 380 -10.33 -1.70 -12.51
N ASN A 381 -11.42 -1.16 -13.06
CA ASN A 381 -11.91 0.15 -12.67
C ASN A 381 -12.60 0.06 -11.29
N TRP A 382 -11.79 0.12 -10.24
CA TRP A 382 -12.23 0.06 -8.85
C TRP A 382 -13.27 1.13 -8.51
N ALA A 383 -13.32 2.24 -9.23
CA ALA A 383 -14.34 3.28 -9.01
C ALA A 383 -15.77 2.75 -9.20
N TRP A 384 -16.01 1.85 -10.15
CA TRP A 384 -17.35 1.27 -10.35
C TRP A 384 -17.68 0.22 -9.29
N ALA A 385 -16.68 -0.56 -8.87
CA ALA A 385 -16.87 -1.54 -7.79
C ALA A 385 -17.13 -0.86 -6.45
N THR A 386 -16.39 0.21 -6.13
CA THR A 386 -16.62 1.00 -4.91
C THR A 386 -17.98 1.68 -4.95
N LEU A 387 -18.36 2.29 -6.07
CA LEU A 387 -19.70 2.89 -6.24
C LEU A 387 -20.81 1.85 -6.02
N GLY A 388 -20.67 0.65 -6.60
CA GLY A 388 -21.63 -0.44 -6.44
C GLY A 388 -21.77 -0.89 -4.97
N VAL A 389 -20.65 -1.14 -4.29
CA VAL A 389 -20.64 -1.55 -2.88
C VAL A 389 -21.20 -0.45 -1.96
N SER A 390 -20.86 0.82 -2.22
CA SER A 390 -21.38 1.95 -1.45
C SER A 390 -22.90 2.11 -1.61
N LEU A 391 -23.44 1.95 -2.82
CA LEU A 391 -24.89 2.02 -3.07
C LEU A 391 -25.65 0.89 -2.37
N VAL A 392 -25.14 -0.35 -2.43
CA VAL A 392 -25.74 -1.51 -1.75
C VAL A 392 -25.70 -1.31 -0.24
N SER A 393 -24.58 -0.82 0.30
CA SER A 393 -24.42 -0.56 1.73
C SER A 393 -25.34 0.56 2.22
N ALA A 394 -25.49 1.64 1.45
CA ALA A 394 -26.42 2.73 1.75
C ALA A 394 -27.88 2.26 1.71
N GLY A 395 -28.25 1.42 0.73
CA GLY A 395 -29.58 0.81 0.65
C GLY A 395 -29.89 -0.08 1.85
N ALA A 396 -28.95 -0.95 2.23
CA ALA A 396 -29.09 -1.82 3.40
C ALA A 396 -29.22 -1.00 4.70
N TYR A 397 -28.40 0.04 4.86
CA TYR A 397 -28.44 0.91 6.03
C TYR A 397 -29.76 1.69 6.11
N GLY A 398 -30.23 2.24 4.98
CA GLY A 398 -31.53 2.92 4.89
C GLY A 398 -32.71 1.99 5.24
N GLY A 399 -32.68 0.75 4.76
CA GLY A 399 -33.69 -0.27 5.10
C GLY A 399 -33.70 -0.65 6.59
N MET A 400 -32.53 -0.84 7.20
CA MET A 400 -32.44 -1.11 8.64
C MET A 400 -32.89 0.08 9.49
N TRP A 401 -32.51 1.30 9.12
CA TRP A 401 -32.86 2.51 9.85
C TRP A 401 -34.37 2.79 9.81
N THR A 402 -34.99 2.69 8.64
CA THR A 402 -36.45 2.85 8.48
C THR A 402 -37.20 1.81 9.31
N ARG A 403 -36.84 0.52 9.22
CA ARG A 403 -37.47 -0.54 10.04
C ARG A 403 -37.35 -0.27 11.54
N ARG A 404 -36.18 0.19 12.01
CA ARG A 404 -35.93 0.53 13.43
C ARG A 404 -36.76 1.74 13.87
N TRP A 405 -36.90 2.77 13.03
CA TRP A 405 -37.70 3.96 13.31
C TRP A 405 -39.20 3.62 13.43
N TRP A 406 -39.75 2.88 12.47
CA TRP A 406 -41.15 2.46 12.47
C TRP A 406 -41.51 1.64 13.72
N ARG A 407 -40.61 0.76 14.18
CA ARG A 407 -40.81 -0.05 15.39
C ARG A 407 -40.83 0.79 16.67
N ASN A 408 -40.01 1.85 16.76
CA ASN A 408 -39.83 2.59 18.02
C ASN A 408 -40.68 3.86 18.14
N ARG A 409 -41.33 4.34 17.07
CA ARG A 409 -41.99 5.66 17.04
C ARG A 409 -43.10 5.88 18.08
N TYR A 410 -43.69 4.81 18.62
CA TYR A 410 -44.75 4.88 19.63
C TYR A 410 -44.34 4.36 21.01
N ARG A 411 -43.08 3.98 21.19
CA ARG A 411 -42.56 3.49 22.47
C ARG A 411 -42.04 4.65 23.30
N VAL A 412 -42.37 4.67 24.58
CA VAL A 412 -41.93 5.66 25.56
C VAL A 412 -41.10 4.97 26.65
N LEU A 413 -40.00 5.58 27.06
CA LEU A 413 -39.18 5.06 28.16
C LEU A 413 -39.82 5.38 29.52
N PRO A 414 -39.64 4.54 30.56
CA PRO A 414 -40.17 4.81 31.89
C PRO A 414 -39.83 6.21 32.43
N GLY A 415 -38.57 6.64 32.32
CA GLY A 415 -38.17 7.99 32.75
C GLY A 415 -38.80 9.14 31.95
N GLN A 416 -39.19 8.90 30.68
CA GLN A 416 -39.93 9.90 29.89
C GLN A 416 -41.37 10.04 30.39
N VAL A 417 -41.99 8.94 30.81
CA VAL A 417 -43.34 8.98 31.41
C VAL A 417 -43.32 9.78 32.72
N ILE A 418 -42.31 9.58 33.57
CA ILE A 418 -42.14 10.39 34.79
C ILE A 418 -41.99 11.87 34.46
N ARG A 419 -41.14 12.21 33.48
CA ARG A 419 -41.02 13.61 33.03
C ARG A 419 -42.34 14.18 32.53
N TYR A 420 -43.15 13.40 31.81
CA TYR A 420 -44.47 13.86 31.39
C TYR A 420 -45.42 14.11 32.58
N ILE A 421 -45.31 13.30 33.64
CA ILE A 421 -46.06 13.52 34.89
C ILE A 421 -45.59 14.81 35.58
N GLU A 422 -44.27 14.99 35.73
CA GLU A 422 -43.66 16.20 36.32
C GLU A 422 -43.99 17.48 35.52
N ASP A 423 -44.04 17.38 34.19
CA ASP A 423 -44.44 18.45 33.27
C ASP A 423 -45.96 18.71 33.28
N GLY A 424 -46.74 18.02 34.12
CA GLY A 424 -48.18 18.23 34.29
C GLY A 424 -49.06 17.63 33.18
N ARG A 425 -48.56 16.72 32.35
CA ARG A 425 -49.33 16.08 31.26
C ARG A 425 -50.26 14.94 31.72
N SER A 426 -50.18 14.53 32.98
CA SER A 426 -51.05 13.53 33.63
C SER A 426 -51.45 12.35 32.72
N PRO A 427 -50.48 11.54 32.26
CA PRO A 427 -50.76 10.39 31.41
C PRO A 427 -51.60 9.33 32.14
N VAL A 428 -52.56 8.74 31.43
CA VAL A 428 -53.32 7.58 31.92
C VAL A 428 -52.48 6.33 31.73
N LEU A 429 -52.06 5.71 32.83
CA LEU A 429 -51.30 4.46 32.81
C LEU A 429 -52.28 3.29 32.73
N LEU A 430 -52.13 2.46 31.71
CA LEU A 430 -53.07 1.38 31.43
C LEU A 430 -52.41 0.02 31.58
N ASP A 431 -52.88 -0.73 32.57
CA ASP A 431 -52.46 -2.11 32.80
C ASP A 431 -53.23 -3.04 31.86
N VAL A 432 -52.55 -3.49 30.81
CA VAL A 432 -53.10 -4.35 29.76
C VAL A 432 -52.47 -5.73 29.79
N ARG A 433 -52.09 -6.20 30.99
CA ARG A 433 -51.63 -7.57 31.20
C ARG A 433 -52.78 -8.57 30.97
N THR A 434 -52.43 -9.76 30.49
CA THR A 434 -53.37 -10.88 30.43
C THR A 434 -53.88 -11.22 31.83
N LYS A 435 -55.01 -11.92 31.94
CA LYS A 435 -55.57 -12.31 33.24
C LYS A 435 -54.53 -13.01 34.13
N THR A 436 -53.83 -13.99 33.57
CA THR A 436 -52.79 -14.76 34.27
C THR A 436 -51.62 -13.87 34.71
N ASP A 437 -51.11 -13.01 33.84
CA ASP A 437 -49.99 -12.10 34.16
C ASP A 437 -50.36 -11.05 35.20
N PHE A 438 -51.62 -10.62 35.19
CA PHE A 438 -52.14 -9.71 36.19
C PHE A 438 -52.25 -10.44 37.54
N GLU A 439 -52.87 -11.62 37.61
CA GLU A 439 -53.07 -12.34 38.88
C GLU A 439 -51.75 -12.77 39.54
N THR A 440 -50.76 -13.17 38.75
CA THR A 440 -49.46 -13.66 39.25
C THR A 440 -48.54 -12.58 39.82
N SER A 441 -48.67 -11.33 39.37
CA SER A 441 -47.82 -10.23 39.83
C SER A 441 -48.56 -9.35 40.85
N PRO A 442 -48.04 -9.20 42.08
CA PRO A 442 -48.67 -8.38 43.13
C PRO A 442 -48.51 -6.87 42.90
N LEU A 443 -47.73 -6.46 41.90
CA LEU A 443 -47.39 -5.06 41.62
C LEU A 443 -48.20 -4.47 40.44
N THR A 444 -48.49 -3.18 40.54
CA THR A 444 -49.04 -2.31 39.47
C THR A 444 -48.24 -1.00 39.39
N LEU A 445 -48.37 -0.29 38.27
CA LEU A 445 -47.89 1.09 38.19
C LEU A 445 -48.81 1.99 39.04
N PRO A 446 -48.28 3.07 39.65
CA PRO A 446 -49.08 3.94 40.50
C PRO A 446 -50.26 4.56 39.76
N GLY A 447 -51.47 4.44 40.30
CA GLY A 447 -52.69 4.96 39.68
C GLY A 447 -53.04 4.32 38.33
N ALA A 448 -52.50 3.14 38.01
CA ALA A 448 -52.80 2.45 36.76
C ALA A 448 -54.24 1.92 36.72
N VAL A 449 -54.93 2.20 35.60
CA VAL A 449 -56.25 1.67 35.32
C VAL A 449 -56.11 0.33 34.62
N ARG A 450 -56.87 -0.68 35.05
CA ARG A 450 -56.85 -1.99 34.40
C ARG A 450 -57.77 -2.01 33.18
N LEU A 451 -57.25 -2.44 32.04
CA LEU A 451 -58.05 -2.81 30.85
C LEU A 451 -57.57 -4.16 30.36
N ALA A 452 -58.39 -5.21 30.55
CA ALA A 452 -58.02 -6.53 30.06
C ALA A 452 -57.94 -6.51 28.52
N PRO A 453 -56.94 -7.18 27.91
CA PRO A 453 -56.82 -7.25 26.46
C PRO A 453 -58.09 -7.76 25.77
N GLU A 454 -58.74 -8.74 26.38
CA GLU A 454 -59.98 -9.36 25.88
C GLU A 454 -61.15 -8.35 25.90
N ASP A 455 -61.17 -7.43 26.87
CA ASP A 455 -62.17 -6.36 26.95
C ASP A 455 -61.90 -5.28 25.90
N ALA A 456 -60.63 -4.94 25.67
CA ALA A 456 -60.23 -4.01 24.61
C ALA A 456 -60.61 -4.53 23.22
N GLU A 457 -60.37 -5.82 22.96
CA GLU A 457 -60.71 -6.53 21.72
C GLU A 457 -62.23 -6.61 21.52
N ALA A 458 -62.99 -6.98 22.56
CA ALA A 458 -64.45 -7.03 22.54
C ALA A 458 -65.11 -5.63 22.44
N GLY A 459 -64.32 -4.55 22.51
CA GLY A 459 -64.82 -3.18 22.44
C GLY A 459 -65.41 -2.64 23.73
N ARG A 460 -65.26 -3.35 24.84
CA ARG A 460 -65.69 -2.95 26.18
C ARG A 460 -64.61 -2.10 26.84
N ILE A 461 -64.41 -0.90 26.32
CA ILE A 461 -63.40 0.05 26.81
C ILE A 461 -64.09 1.10 27.66
N GLU A 462 -64.06 0.93 28.98
CA GLU A 462 -64.52 1.93 29.96
C GLU A 462 -63.29 2.69 30.47
N LEU A 463 -62.98 3.83 29.83
CA LEU A 463 -61.87 4.70 30.21
C LEU A 463 -62.36 6.12 30.44
N GLU A 464 -62.20 6.63 31.66
CA GLU A 464 -62.37 8.04 31.99
C GLU A 464 -61.15 8.85 31.53
N ALA A 465 -60.95 8.91 30.20
CA ALA A 465 -59.82 9.62 29.58
C ALA A 465 -60.27 10.39 28.33
N ASP A 466 -59.84 11.65 28.20
CA ASP A 466 -60.15 12.45 27.02
C ASP A 466 -59.45 11.87 25.77
N PRO A 467 -60.06 11.90 24.57
CA PRO A 467 -59.44 11.39 23.33
C PRO A 467 -58.08 12.04 22.97
N GLY A 468 -57.77 13.20 23.55
CA GLY A 468 -56.49 13.90 23.41
C GLY A 468 -55.50 13.68 24.55
N GLN A 469 -55.90 13.03 25.64
CA GLN A 469 -55.04 12.74 26.78
C GLN A 469 -54.02 11.66 26.41
N MET A 470 -52.82 11.76 26.97
CA MET A 470 -51.78 10.76 26.77
C MET A 470 -52.16 9.46 27.49
N ILE A 471 -52.17 8.34 26.77
CA ILE A 471 -52.38 7.00 27.33
C ILE A 471 -51.10 6.21 27.17
N VAL A 472 -50.63 5.58 28.25
CA VAL A 472 -49.44 4.72 28.23
C VAL A 472 -49.84 3.31 28.64
N THR A 473 -49.87 2.39 27.68
CA THR A 473 -50.17 0.98 27.92
C THR A 473 -48.91 0.23 28.37
N TYR A 474 -49.04 -0.65 29.36
CA TYR A 474 -47.97 -1.55 29.77
C TYR A 474 -48.48 -2.98 30.00
N CYS A 475 -47.60 -3.95 29.75
CA CYS A 475 -47.82 -5.37 30.01
C CYS A 475 -46.53 -6.00 30.56
N THR A 476 -46.50 -7.33 30.68
CA THR A 476 -45.33 -8.14 31.03
C THR A 476 -44.89 -9.06 29.89
N SER A 477 -45.54 -8.98 28.73
CA SER A 477 -45.27 -9.84 27.59
C SER A 477 -43.92 -9.52 26.91
N PRO A 478 -43.25 -10.51 26.30
CA PRO A 478 -42.10 -10.27 25.43
C PRO A 478 -42.43 -9.24 24.35
N GLU A 479 -41.45 -8.40 24.01
CA GLU A 479 -41.54 -7.32 23.01
C GLU A 479 -42.73 -6.35 23.16
N GLU A 480 -43.37 -6.32 24.33
CA GLU A 480 -44.57 -5.53 24.62
C GLU A 480 -45.76 -5.81 23.68
N GLU A 481 -45.86 -7.03 23.15
CA GLU A 481 -46.90 -7.43 22.18
C GLU A 481 -48.33 -7.07 22.60
N THR A 482 -48.72 -7.41 23.84
CA THR A 482 -50.07 -7.12 24.35
C THR A 482 -50.32 -5.62 24.44
N SER A 483 -49.33 -4.85 24.90
CA SER A 483 -49.41 -3.38 24.95
C SER A 483 -49.50 -2.77 23.55
N ALA A 484 -48.76 -3.29 22.59
CA ALA A 484 -48.79 -2.82 21.21
C ALA A 484 -50.15 -3.07 20.55
N GLY A 485 -50.75 -4.25 20.79
CA GLY A 485 -52.08 -4.62 20.32
C GLY A 485 -53.16 -3.69 20.88
N VAL A 486 -53.21 -3.52 22.20
CA VAL A 486 -54.22 -2.64 22.83
C VAL A 486 -53.99 -1.18 22.43
N ALA A 487 -52.74 -0.71 22.35
CA ALA A 487 -52.44 0.64 21.88
C ALA A 487 -52.87 0.88 20.43
N HIS A 488 -52.84 -0.16 19.58
CA HIS A 488 -53.35 -0.07 18.21
C HIS A 488 -54.88 0.06 18.19
N LEU A 489 -55.58 -0.76 18.97
CA LEU A 489 -57.05 -0.72 19.10
C LEU A 489 -57.54 0.62 19.63
N LEU A 490 -56.89 1.17 20.67
CA LEU A 490 -57.21 2.49 21.21
C LEU A 490 -57.05 3.60 20.15
N ARG A 491 -55.98 3.56 19.33
CA ARG A 491 -55.81 4.55 18.24
C ARG A 491 -56.89 4.44 17.17
N GLN A 492 -57.31 3.22 16.81
CA GLN A 492 -58.42 3.02 15.87
C GLN A 492 -59.75 3.57 16.41
N ARG A 493 -59.92 3.58 17.73
CA ARG A 493 -61.12 4.07 18.43
C ARG A 493 -61.10 5.59 18.71
N GLY A 494 -60.07 6.31 18.23
CA GLY A 494 -60.03 7.77 18.28
C GLY A 494 -59.13 8.37 19.36
N TYR A 495 -58.46 7.57 20.20
CA TYR A 495 -57.44 8.06 21.13
C TYR A 495 -56.16 8.45 20.36
N ARG A 496 -55.81 9.73 20.37
CA ARG A 496 -54.78 10.28 19.48
C ARG A 496 -53.36 10.09 20.02
N ASP A 497 -53.18 10.07 21.34
CA ASP A 497 -51.86 10.06 21.97
C ASP A 497 -51.60 8.81 22.81
N VAL A 498 -51.72 7.63 22.19
CA VAL A 498 -51.42 6.35 22.84
C VAL A 498 -49.94 6.00 22.65
N ARG A 499 -49.27 5.55 23.71
CA ARG A 499 -47.85 5.13 23.74
C ARG A 499 -47.71 3.78 24.42
N ILE A 500 -46.64 3.07 24.07
CA ILE A 500 -46.31 1.75 24.63
C ILE A 500 -45.14 1.93 25.59
N LEU A 501 -45.31 1.50 26.84
CA LEU A 501 -44.23 1.56 27.81
C LEU A 501 -43.13 0.56 27.43
N LYS A 502 -41.95 1.07 27.08
CA LYS A 502 -40.83 0.22 26.69
C LYS A 502 -40.35 -0.63 27.87
N GLY A 503 -40.30 -1.94 27.68
CA GLY A 503 -40.00 -2.94 28.71
C GLY A 503 -41.17 -3.27 29.63
N GLY A 504 -42.34 -2.64 29.45
CA GLY A 504 -43.53 -2.89 30.27
C GLY A 504 -43.31 -2.66 31.78
N LEU A 505 -43.95 -3.47 32.61
CA LEU A 505 -43.81 -3.41 34.08
C LEU A 505 -42.35 -3.68 34.51
N GLY A 506 -41.66 -4.63 33.87
CA GLY A 506 -40.26 -4.93 34.17
C GLY A 506 -39.30 -3.78 33.83
N GLY A 507 -39.57 -3.05 32.75
CA GLY A 507 -38.83 -1.84 32.39
C GLY A 507 -39.00 -0.73 33.43
N TRP A 508 -40.22 -0.57 33.96
CA TRP A 508 -40.55 0.39 35.01
C TRP A 508 -39.83 0.07 36.34
N THR A 509 -39.87 -1.19 36.78
CA THR A 509 -39.23 -1.63 38.02
C THR A 509 -37.70 -1.60 37.91
N ASN A 510 -37.14 -1.98 36.76
CA ASN A 510 -35.70 -1.87 36.51
C ASN A 510 -35.22 -0.41 36.54
N ALA A 511 -36.06 0.54 36.12
CA ALA A 511 -35.80 1.98 36.25
C ALA A 511 -35.94 2.49 37.70
N ARG A 512 -36.27 1.62 38.67
CA ARG A 512 -36.45 1.91 40.10
C ARG A 512 -37.54 2.95 40.38
N LEU A 513 -38.57 2.95 39.56
CA LEU A 513 -39.70 3.86 39.70
C LEU A 513 -40.75 3.30 40.68
N PRO A 514 -41.56 4.16 41.32
CA PRO A 514 -42.55 3.73 42.30
C PRO A 514 -43.56 2.73 41.73
N VAL A 515 -44.02 1.80 42.56
CA VAL A 515 -45.05 0.79 42.24
C VAL A 515 -46.05 0.68 43.39
N GLU A 516 -47.27 0.25 43.07
CA GLU A 516 -48.33 -0.04 44.04
C GLU A 516 -48.51 -1.55 44.22
N ALA A 517 -48.94 -1.97 45.41
CA ALA A 517 -49.25 -3.36 45.73
C ALA A 517 -50.76 -3.61 45.67
N LYS A 518 -51.18 -4.79 45.19
CA LYS A 518 -52.60 -5.16 45.04
C LYS A 518 -53.31 -5.49 46.37
N SER A 519 -52.58 -5.82 47.45
CA SER A 519 -53.10 -6.20 48.77
C SER A 519 -52.16 -5.83 49.93
N HIS A 520 -52.67 -5.81 51.19
CA HIS A 520 -51.89 -5.54 52.41
C HIS A 520 -50.93 -6.71 52.72
N LEU A 521 -49.72 -6.64 52.18
CA LEU A 521 -48.64 -7.58 52.49
C LEU A 521 -47.86 -7.14 53.74
N PRO A 522 -47.39 -8.05 54.60
CA PRO A 522 -46.44 -7.72 55.67
C PRO A 522 -45.15 -7.12 55.10
N ALA A 523 -44.61 -6.08 55.77
CA ALA A 523 -43.54 -5.22 55.24
C ALA A 523 -42.30 -5.96 54.71
N ILE A 524 -41.91 -7.09 55.33
CA ILE A 524 -40.73 -7.85 54.90
C ILE A 524 -40.94 -8.64 53.61
N GLY A 525 -42.09 -9.31 53.46
CA GLY A 525 -42.39 -10.09 52.27
C GLY A 525 -42.41 -9.22 51.02
N LEU A 526 -43.00 -8.03 51.13
CA LEU A 526 -43.09 -7.06 50.05
C LEU A 526 -41.73 -6.45 49.68
N GLU A 527 -40.90 -6.09 50.65
CA GLU A 527 -39.57 -5.53 50.38
C GLU A 527 -38.63 -6.56 49.76
N ILE A 528 -38.71 -7.82 50.16
CA ILE A 528 -37.99 -8.92 49.51
C ILE A 528 -38.50 -9.09 48.07
N TYR A 529 -39.82 -9.10 47.84
CA TYR A 529 -40.41 -9.26 46.50
C TYR A 529 -40.06 -8.13 45.51
N LYS A 530 -40.04 -6.87 45.96
CA LYS A 530 -39.66 -5.70 45.13
C LYS A 530 -38.20 -5.71 44.71
N ASN A 531 -37.34 -6.33 45.51
CA ASN A 531 -35.89 -6.28 45.36
C ASN A 531 -35.32 -7.50 44.64
N LEU A 532 -36.17 -8.49 44.37
CA LEU A 532 -35.85 -9.75 43.75
C LEU A 532 -36.31 -9.75 42.28
N THR A 533 -35.39 -10.00 41.35
CA THR A 533 -35.76 -10.29 39.95
C THR A 533 -36.37 -11.69 39.88
N LEU A 534 -37.68 -11.78 39.60
CA LEU A 534 -38.45 -13.04 39.59
C LEU A 534 -37.92 -14.14 38.65
N GLY A 535 -37.04 -13.80 37.70
CA GLY A 535 -36.43 -14.75 36.75
C GLY A 535 -35.21 -15.51 37.30
N ASP A 536 -34.60 -15.07 38.40
CA ASP A 536 -33.31 -15.63 38.89
C ASP A 536 -33.46 -16.42 40.21
N ILE A 537 -34.69 -16.76 40.62
CA ILE A 537 -34.98 -17.29 41.95
C ILE A 537 -35.58 -18.67 41.84
N GLU A 538 -34.99 -19.59 42.59
CA GLU A 538 -35.44 -20.97 42.67
C GLU A 538 -36.86 -21.02 43.26
N ARG A 539 -37.75 -21.72 42.56
CA ARG A 539 -39.13 -21.94 42.98
C ARG A 539 -39.34 -23.41 43.33
N ARG A 540 -39.98 -23.68 44.46
CA ARG A 540 -40.35 -25.04 44.89
C ARG A 540 -41.85 -25.17 45.03
N HIS A 541 -42.39 -26.25 44.49
CA HIS A 541 -43.82 -26.53 44.47
C HIS A 541 -44.12 -27.73 45.34
N PHE A 542 -45.20 -27.62 46.11
CA PHE A 542 -45.70 -28.68 47.00
C PHE A 542 -47.21 -28.84 46.80
N LYS A 543 -47.68 -30.08 46.86
CA LYS A 543 -49.11 -30.40 46.84
C LYS A 543 -49.71 -30.32 48.23
N ALA A 544 -51.02 -30.09 48.29
CA ALA A 544 -51.75 -30.10 49.55
C ALA A 544 -51.50 -31.41 50.33
N GLY A 545 -51.10 -31.28 51.59
CA GLY A 545 -50.77 -32.37 52.50
C GLY A 545 -49.28 -32.74 52.55
N GLU A 546 -48.43 -32.22 51.65
CA GLU A 546 -47.00 -32.52 51.63
C GLU A 546 -46.24 -31.78 52.75
N VAL A 547 -45.27 -32.47 53.34
CA VAL A 547 -44.34 -31.89 54.31
C VAL A 547 -43.23 -31.15 53.56
N ILE A 548 -43.12 -29.84 53.80
CA ILE A 548 -42.10 -28.97 53.21
C ILE A 548 -40.76 -29.17 53.94
N CYS A 549 -40.79 -29.26 55.26
CA CYS A 549 -39.65 -29.66 56.09
C CYS A 549 -40.14 -30.19 57.44
N SER A 550 -39.34 -31.04 58.08
CA SER A 550 -39.64 -31.60 59.41
C SER A 550 -38.78 -30.96 60.50
N GLU A 551 -39.27 -30.95 61.73
CA GLU A 551 -38.50 -30.53 62.91
C GLU A 551 -37.20 -31.35 63.02
N GLY A 552 -36.08 -30.65 63.20
CA GLY A 552 -34.74 -31.24 63.28
C GLY A 552 -34.03 -31.41 61.94
N ASP A 553 -34.71 -31.22 60.80
CA ASP A 553 -34.07 -31.28 59.48
C ASP A 553 -32.99 -30.19 59.34
N ASP A 554 -31.94 -30.49 58.59
CA ASP A 554 -30.97 -29.47 58.19
C ASP A 554 -31.69 -28.40 57.35
N ALA A 555 -31.58 -27.15 57.78
CA ALA A 555 -32.22 -26.04 57.11
C ALA A 555 -31.56 -25.64 55.79
N ARG A 556 -30.39 -26.22 55.47
CA ARG A 556 -29.62 -25.98 54.23
C ARG A 556 -29.29 -24.52 53.98
N GLU A 557 -29.32 -23.71 55.03
CA GLU A 557 -29.14 -22.26 54.98
C GLU A 557 -30.17 -21.55 54.07
N GLU A 558 -31.41 -22.07 54.03
CA GLU A 558 -32.50 -21.52 53.21
C GLU A 558 -33.74 -21.14 54.03
N ALA A 559 -34.40 -20.05 53.62
CA ALA A 559 -35.75 -19.70 54.04
C ALA A 559 -36.70 -19.66 52.84
N PHE A 560 -38.00 -19.62 53.10
CA PHE A 560 -39.04 -19.65 52.09
C PHE A 560 -39.98 -18.46 52.24
N VAL A 561 -40.31 -17.82 51.12
CA VAL A 561 -41.46 -16.91 51.03
C VAL A 561 -42.58 -17.63 50.30
N VAL A 562 -43.78 -17.63 50.87
CA VAL A 562 -44.94 -18.21 50.21
C VAL A 562 -45.31 -17.34 49.01
N HIS A 563 -45.15 -17.86 47.79
CA HIS A 563 -45.56 -17.17 46.57
C HIS A 563 -47.05 -17.35 46.30
N ALA A 564 -47.55 -18.57 46.53
CA ALA A 564 -48.94 -18.97 46.38
C ALA A 564 -49.28 -20.09 47.38
N GLY A 565 -50.51 -20.10 47.90
CA GLY A 565 -51.01 -21.17 48.79
C GLY A 565 -50.88 -20.89 50.29
N THR A 566 -51.08 -21.93 51.13
CA THR A 566 -51.07 -21.82 52.60
C THR A 566 -50.26 -22.92 53.27
N VAL A 567 -49.36 -22.54 54.19
CA VAL A 567 -48.47 -23.42 54.95
C VAL A 567 -48.80 -23.39 56.44
N GLU A 568 -48.88 -24.55 57.09
CA GLU A 568 -49.01 -24.69 58.55
C GLU A 568 -47.65 -25.02 59.19
N ILE A 569 -47.28 -24.27 60.23
CA ILE A 569 -46.13 -24.59 61.09
C ILE A 569 -46.62 -25.38 62.30
N ARG A 570 -46.10 -26.58 62.52
CA ARG A 570 -46.53 -27.52 63.58
C ARG A 570 -45.34 -27.94 64.44
N LYS A 571 -45.52 -28.01 65.75
CA LYS A 571 -44.50 -28.50 66.67
C LYS A 571 -45.05 -29.58 67.58
N ARG A 572 -44.25 -30.60 67.89
CA ARG A 572 -44.63 -31.60 68.91
C ARG A 572 -44.31 -31.07 70.30
N ILE A 573 -45.34 -30.94 71.12
CA ILE A 573 -45.22 -30.59 72.55
C ILE A 573 -45.90 -31.72 73.31
N ASP A 574 -45.17 -32.36 74.23
CA ASP A 574 -45.65 -33.53 74.99
C ASP A 574 -46.24 -34.63 74.08
N ASP A 575 -45.50 -34.98 73.01
CA ASP A 575 -45.87 -35.97 71.97
C ASP A 575 -47.17 -35.68 71.18
N THR A 576 -47.73 -34.47 71.31
CA THR A 576 -48.94 -34.07 70.56
C THR A 576 -48.59 -32.97 69.54
N PRO A 577 -48.96 -33.11 68.25
CA PRO A 577 -48.70 -32.06 67.26
C PRO A 577 -49.64 -30.86 67.50
N ARG A 578 -49.05 -29.67 67.72
CA ARG A 578 -49.79 -28.41 67.83
C ARG A 578 -49.43 -27.47 66.68
N VAL A 579 -50.44 -26.87 66.06
CA VAL A 579 -50.25 -25.82 65.04
C VAL A 579 -49.82 -24.54 65.76
N LEU A 580 -48.65 -24.02 65.41
CA LEU A 580 -48.09 -22.78 65.95
C LEU A 580 -48.54 -21.56 65.14
N SER A 581 -48.59 -21.69 63.80
CA SER A 581 -49.01 -20.61 62.91
C SER A 581 -49.51 -21.15 61.56
N ARG A 582 -50.31 -20.36 60.85
CA ARG A 582 -50.71 -20.56 59.45
C ARG A 582 -50.18 -19.38 58.64
N LEU A 583 -49.47 -19.67 57.57
CA LEU A 583 -48.76 -18.69 56.75
C LEU A 583 -49.31 -18.69 55.32
N GLY A 584 -49.64 -17.51 54.81
CA GLY A 584 -50.15 -17.26 53.46
C GLY A 584 -49.18 -16.48 52.58
N GLU A 585 -49.66 -16.06 51.42
CA GLU A 585 -48.86 -15.37 50.39
C GLU A 585 -48.10 -14.15 50.93
N GLY A 586 -46.81 -14.09 50.62
CA GLY A 586 -45.89 -13.06 51.08
C GLY A 586 -45.29 -13.30 52.45
N GLU A 587 -45.74 -14.30 53.21
CA GLU A 587 -45.17 -14.60 54.53
C GLU A 587 -43.88 -15.43 54.41
N LEU A 588 -42.91 -15.09 55.26
CA LEU A 588 -41.59 -15.72 55.33
C LEU A 588 -41.57 -16.76 56.45
N PHE A 589 -40.98 -17.93 56.20
CA PHE A 589 -40.68 -18.92 57.23
C PHE A 589 -39.36 -19.64 57.00
N GLY A 590 -38.82 -20.23 58.06
CA GLY A 590 -37.53 -20.90 58.04
C GLY A 590 -36.35 -19.94 58.21
N GLU A 591 -36.62 -18.72 58.66
CA GLU A 591 -35.66 -17.65 58.95
C GLU A 591 -34.59 -18.07 59.96
N MET A 592 -34.93 -18.94 60.92
CA MET A 592 -33.95 -19.49 61.87
C MET A 592 -32.81 -20.25 61.17
N GLY A 593 -33.13 -21.01 60.13
CA GLY A 593 -32.15 -21.74 59.34
C GLY A 593 -31.24 -20.81 58.55
N LEU A 594 -31.76 -19.66 58.15
CA LEU A 594 -31.03 -18.66 57.38
C LEU A 594 -30.10 -17.83 58.26
N PHE A 595 -30.58 -17.32 59.41
CA PHE A 595 -29.82 -16.39 60.27
C PHE A 595 -28.99 -17.07 61.35
N ARG A 596 -29.42 -18.24 61.85
CA ARG A 596 -28.72 -18.96 62.93
C ARG A 596 -28.01 -20.22 62.47
N GLN A 597 -28.17 -20.61 61.20
CA GLN A 597 -27.69 -21.90 60.66
C GLN A 597 -28.11 -23.07 61.56
N ALA A 598 -29.31 -22.96 62.17
CA ALA A 598 -29.86 -23.96 63.07
C ALA A 598 -30.75 -24.93 62.30
N PRO A 599 -30.89 -26.19 62.76
CA PRO A 599 -31.89 -27.11 62.24
C PRO A 599 -33.31 -26.54 62.30
N ARG A 600 -34.23 -27.06 61.48
CA ARG A 600 -35.63 -26.66 61.45
C ARG A 600 -36.26 -26.81 62.84
N SER A 601 -36.94 -25.76 63.30
CA SER A 601 -37.46 -25.67 64.68
C SER A 601 -38.87 -26.25 64.86
N ALA A 602 -39.53 -26.60 63.77
CA ALA A 602 -40.90 -27.10 63.67
C ALA A 602 -41.12 -27.76 62.29
N ASP A 603 -42.15 -28.61 62.17
CA ASP A 603 -42.64 -29.13 60.91
C ASP A 603 -43.34 -28.01 60.11
N ALA A 604 -43.15 -27.96 58.80
CA ALA A 604 -43.91 -27.09 57.89
C ALA A 604 -44.66 -27.96 56.88
N VAL A 605 -45.98 -27.80 56.79
CA VAL A 605 -46.85 -28.65 55.96
C VAL A 605 -47.70 -27.78 55.04
N ALA A 606 -47.73 -28.10 53.75
CA ALA A 606 -48.60 -27.45 52.79
C ALA A 606 -50.06 -27.86 53.03
N THR A 607 -50.95 -26.90 53.25
CA THR A 607 -52.40 -27.17 53.45
C THR A 607 -53.21 -27.01 52.17
N THR A 608 -52.67 -26.26 51.20
CA THR A 608 -53.13 -26.18 49.80
C THR A 608 -51.98 -26.57 48.88
N ASP A 609 -52.19 -26.54 47.56
CA ASP A 609 -51.06 -26.46 46.63
C ASP A 609 -50.29 -25.16 46.92
N VAL A 610 -48.98 -25.26 47.08
CA VAL A 610 -48.10 -24.18 47.52
C VAL A 610 -46.93 -24.01 46.55
N GLU A 611 -46.65 -22.75 46.19
CA GLU A 611 -45.43 -22.35 45.49
C GLU A 611 -44.60 -21.48 46.44
N LEU A 612 -43.32 -21.83 46.62
CA LEU A 612 -42.38 -21.13 47.49
C LEU A 612 -41.25 -20.52 46.67
N LEU A 613 -40.86 -19.29 47.02
CA LEU A 613 -39.59 -18.70 46.59
C LEU A 613 -38.51 -19.04 47.61
N VAL A 614 -37.43 -19.68 47.14
CA VAL A 614 -36.31 -20.10 48.00
C VAL A 614 -35.30 -18.96 48.12
N ILE A 615 -34.98 -18.58 49.36
CA ILE A 615 -33.98 -17.59 49.70
C ILE A 615 -32.81 -18.30 50.36
N LYS A 616 -31.68 -18.40 49.64
CA LYS A 616 -30.42 -18.93 50.15
C LYS A 616 -29.62 -17.87 50.89
N ASN A 617 -28.81 -18.28 51.87
CA ASN A 617 -28.02 -17.39 52.70
C ASN A 617 -27.09 -16.48 51.88
N ASP A 618 -26.36 -17.04 50.93
CA ASP A 618 -25.46 -16.30 50.02
C ASP A 618 -26.17 -15.15 49.28
N ARG A 619 -27.40 -15.41 48.82
CA ARG A 619 -28.23 -14.42 48.14
C ARG A 619 -28.74 -13.36 49.11
N LEU A 620 -29.12 -13.74 50.33
CA LEU A 620 -29.50 -12.79 51.37
C LEU A 620 -28.32 -11.90 51.76
N GLU A 621 -27.13 -12.46 51.98
CA GLU A 621 -25.92 -11.69 52.28
C GLU A 621 -25.60 -10.69 51.16
N TRP A 622 -25.72 -11.13 49.91
CA TRP A 622 -25.55 -10.23 48.76
C TRP A 622 -26.58 -9.09 48.78
N LEU A 623 -27.85 -9.39 49.05
CA LEU A 623 -28.90 -8.37 49.16
C LEU A 623 -28.62 -7.40 50.30
N MET A 624 -28.19 -7.89 51.46
CA MET A 624 -27.88 -7.07 52.63
C MET A 624 -26.67 -6.14 52.40
N ARG A 625 -25.64 -6.63 51.71
CA ARG A 625 -24.44 -5.83 51.36
C ARG A 625 -24.74 -4.77 50.32
N ASN A 626 -25.57 -5.09 49.32
CA ASN A 626 -25.81 -4.22 48.19
C ASN A 626 -27.04 -3.32 48.36
N ARG A 627 -27.91 -3.58 49.34
CA ARG A 627 -29.12 -2.79 49.64
C ARG A 627 -29.26 -2.48 51.13
N PRO A 628 -28.53 -1.48 51.66
CA PRO A 628 -28.50 -1.15 53.08
C PRO A 628 -29.88 -0.82 53.68
N GLN A 629 -30.80 -0.29 52.88
CA GLN A 629 -32.16 0.03 53.30
C GLN A 629 -32.97 -1.24 53.60
N LEU A 630 -32.83 -2.29 52.78
CA LEU A 630 -33.47 -3.59 53.02
C LEU A 630 -32.94 -4.21 54.32
N THR A 631 -31.64 -4.11 54.57
CA THR A 631 -31.00 -4.56 55.82
C THR A 631 -31.62 -3.89 57.03
N LEU A 632 -31.84 -2.58 56.98
CA LEU A 632 -32.45 -1.84 58.08
C LEU A 632 -33.89 -2.30 58.36
N GLU A 633 -34.69 -2.54 57.32
CA GLU A 633 -36.06 -3.04 57.47
C GLU A 633 -36.10 -4.48 58.02
N ILE A 634 -35.17 -5.34 57.62
CA ILE A 634 -34.99 -6.68 58.20
C ILE A 634 -34.68 -6.60 59.70
N VAL A 635 -33.74 -5.73 60.09
CA VAL A 635 -33.36 -5.54 61.50
C VAL A 635 -34.52 -5.02 62.34
N LYS A 636 -35.28 -4.04 61.85
CA LYS A 636 -36.47 -3.51 62.54
C LYS A 636 -37.52 -4.59 62.78
N HIS A 637 -37.77 -5.44 61.79
CA HIS A 637 -38.76 -6.50 61.92
C HIS A 637 -38.31 -7.59 62.90
N LEU A 638 -37.03 -8.02 62.85
CA LEU A 638 -36.48 -8.97 63.82
C LEU A 638 -36.56 -8.41 65.25
N ALA A 639 -36.31 -7.11 65.43
CA ALA A 639 -36.51 -6.45 66.72
C ALA A 639 -37.98 -6.49 67.19
N ASN A 640 -38.93 -6.24 66.28
CA ASN A 640 -40.36 -6.35 66.59
C ASN A 640 -40.78 -7.78 66.94
N LEU A 641 -40.22 -8.79 66.26
CA LEU A 641 -40.48 -10.21 66.55
C LEU A 641 -40.05 -10.59 67.97
N VAL A 642 -38.88 -10.13 68.44
CA VAL A 642 -38.42 -10.33 69.83
C VAL A 642 -39.39 -9.70 70.83
N VAL A 643 -39.84 -8.47 70.56
CA VAL A 643 -40.82 -7.78 71.44
C VAL A 643 -42.17 -8.52 71.48
N SER A 644 -42.60 -9.10 70.35
CA SER A 644 -43.85 -9.88 70.30
C SER A 644 -43.74 -11.22 71.05
N THR A 645 -42.59 -11.90 70.96
CA THR A 645 -42.37 -13.17 71.67
C THR A 645 -42.21 -12.99 73.17
N ASP A 646 -41.65 -11.86 73.62
CA ASP A 646 -41.60 -11.52 75.06
C ASP A 646 -43.00 -11.24 75.63
N LYS A 647 -43.88 -10.58 74.86
CA LYS A 647 -45.28 -10.37 75.27
C LYS A 647 -46.07 -11.67 75.37
N GLU A 648 -45.87 -12.60 74.44
CA GLU A 648 -46.50 -13.92 74.46
C GLU A 648 -45.98 -14.81 75.60
N ARG A 649 -44.67 -14.78 75.87
CA ARG A 649 -44.06 -15.49 77.02
C ARG A 649 -44.53 -14.94 78.37
N ALA A 650 -44.72 -13.62 78.48
CA ALA A 650 -45.27 -12.99 79.68
C ALA A 650 -46.74 -13.38 79.94
N GLN A 651 -47.52 -13.66 78.89
CA GLN A 651 -48.90 -14.14 79.01
C GLN A 651 -49.00 -15.66 79.27
N ALA A 652 -47.97 -16.44 78.94
CA ALA A 652 -47.98 -17.90 79.03
C ALA A 652 -47.43 -18.50 80.35
N GLY A 653 -46.93 -17.68 81.30
CA GLY A 653 -46.63 -18.13 82.68
C GLY A 653 -45.52 -19.19 82.83
N ILE A 654 -44.66 -19.41 81.84
CA ILE A 654 -43.50 -20.32 81.90
C ILE A 654 -42.25 -19.47 82.18
N VAL A 655 -41.88 -19.43 83.47
CA VAL A 655 -41.01 -18.42 84.10
C VAL A 655 -39.59 -18.95 84.34
N ARG A 656 -38.59 -18.07 84.30
CA ARG A 656 -37.51 -18.04 85.30
C ARG A 656 -36.90 -16.66 85.43
#